data_AF-A0A928L532-F1
#
_entry.id   AF-A0A928L532-F1
#
_cell.length_a   1.000
_cell.length_b   1.000
_cell.length_c   1.000
_cell.angle_alpha   90.00
_cell.angle_beta   90.00
_cell.angle_gamma   90.00
#
_symmetry.space_group_name_H-M   'P 1'
#
loop_
_entity.id
_entity.type
_entity.pdbx_description
1 polymer ?
#
loop_
_entity_poly.entity_id
_entity_poly.type
_entity_poly.pdbx_seq_one_letter_code
_entity_poly.pdbx_strand_id
1 'polypeptide(L)'
;MKHHNKHAAMAMLFSAAMLTASMNPSGCIRLLSPDNTLVVQAADYDWNSYLKKDSSWYSGSEAASLCSTIMQYQLSDGGWRKAMDDTSQTGSWAKSTVDNDATTSQIRILAKAYAATGNSSYLNACMKGIDLLLNGQYDNGGWPQVFNDAGTYHAHITFNDGAMVRILEIMLEMENKSGDFTFIDDTRSAKAAAAIDKAVECILQMQIEQNGVKTAWCQQHDEFTLAAAPARAYELPSISASESVGIVNFLKKVAGTDNRIIKAVNAAVTWMTNSAIYGIEVQNTSDDRIVVEVPGAGPLWARFYDISTNKPMFVDRDGSIHDAMSELSQERRTGYAWYGTWGKSLIAAGLMEEVASEVDIYGTYIQQLHINDGENGYDWKIAQNLAVGSTVFGDRDFTYTAVPNEMLGAEYVQTACDSKSYTGDLAVLTAGDAVTLYVAYDSRLGNAPAWLNGWSNTGLTMSTSNDVTMVVYSKNVSAGEQITLGDNTTGTGVVGYTVFAQPLPIVYNGTLVQDLNMIDRANGLNWGITPNLNVGTAIYGDRDFTFTAVPDALIGAEYIQTACDSKYSTGDLATFTAGDDIVLYVGVDSRIAAPAWLSGWENTALTMSTSNDVTFNLYAKRFSAGETVALGDNGTSASCINYVAAATLVPVETTTTTTTTTTTTTTTTTTTETTTVPFTKLRGDVNCDGYVKIGDVILLNRVLAEDTAAVVTDQGMINAECDDVAGITSDDSVAILRILANLD
;
A
#
# COMPACT_ATOMS: atom_id res chain seq x y z
N MET A 1 53.32 60.15 50.08
CA MET A 1 53.63 60.12 48.64
C MET A 1 54.30 58.78 48.31
N LYS A 2 53.62 57.97 47.46
CA LYS A 2 54.04 56.77 46.67
C LYS A 2 54.90 55.68 47.36
N HIS A 3 54.30 54.67 48.00
CA HIS A 3 53.76 53.36 47.52
C HIS A 3 54.79 52.29 47.11
N HIS A 4 54.97 51.26 47.94
CA HIS A 4 54.64 49.85 47.65
C HIS A 4 54.71 49.01 48.94
N ASN A 5 53.67 48.20 49.19
CA ASN A 5 53.37 47.57 50.47
C ASN A 5 53.15 46.06 50.26
N LYS A 6 53.83 45.26 51.09
CA LYS A 6 53.41 43.97 51.67
C LYS A 6 53.30 42.73 50.77
N HIS A 7 54.43 42.02 50.69
CA HIS A 7 54.47 40.55 50.85
C HIS A 7 54.59 40.19 52.35
N ALA A 8 54.16 38.98 52.70
CA ALA A 8 54.25 38.30 54.00
C ALA A 8 53.10 38.55 55.01
N ALA A 9 52.06 37.72 54.91
CA ALA A 9 51.38 37.09 56.05
C ALA A 9 50.27 36.14 55.57
N MET A 10 50.61 34.87 55.27
CA MET A 10 49.76 33.70 55.53
C MET A 10 50.48 32.42 55.07
N ALA A 11 51.47 32.02 55.85
CA ALA A 11 52.02 30.68 55.87
C ALA A 11 51.77 30.16 57.29
N MET A 12 50.68 29.42 57.48
CA MET A 12 50.40 28.47 58.58
C MET A 12 48.92 28.12 58.53
N LEU A 13 48.59 26.98 57.90
CA LEU A 13 47.49 26.07 58.23
C LEU A 13 47.46 24.93 57.17
N PHE A 14 48.51 24.11 57.20
CA PHE A 14 48.45 22.73 56.71
C PHE A 14 48.19 21.87 57.96
N SER A 15 47.00 21.25 58.07
CA SER A 15 46.77 19.95 58.75
C SER A 15 45.28 19.76 59.10
N ALA A 16 44.53 19.10 58.23
CA ALA A 16 43.47 18.12 58.56
C ALA A 16 42.58 17.88 57.33
N ALA A 17 42.84 16.78 56.62
CA ALA A 17 41.91 15.94 55.86
C ALA A 17 42.62 15.27 54.66
N MET A 18 43.62 14.43 54.94
CA MET A 18 43.95 13.29 54.09
C MET A 18 43.36 12.05 54.78
N LEU A 19 42.35 11.45 54.14
CA LEU A 19 41.80 10.07 54.22
C LEU A 19 40.32 10.22 53.81
N THR A 20 39.80 9.76 52.67
CA THR A 20 40.14 8.62 51.80
C THR A 20 39.83 9.01 50.35
N ALA A 21 40.85 9.18 49.51
CA ALA A 21 40.67 9.30 48.07
C ALA A 21 40.87 7.91 47.45
N SER A 22 39.78 7.19 47.17
CA SER A 22 39.83 6.17 46.12
C SER A 22 39.83 6.91 44.79
N MET A 23 40.90 6.76 44.03
CA MET A 23 41.04 7.28 42.68
C MET A 23 39.87 6.78 41.83
N ASN A 24 39.01 7.70 41.38
CA ASN A 24 38.04 7.46 40.31
C ASN A 24 38.64 8.09 39.04
N PRO A 25 38.86 7.36 37.93
CA PRO A 25 39.58 7.90 36.76
C PRO A 25 38.73 8.79 35.84
N SER A 26 37.45 9.05 36.14
CA SER A 26 36.58 9.85 35.26
C SER A 26 36.29 11.21 35.89
N GLY A 27 36.79 12.25 35.22
CA GLY A 27 37.00 13.60 35.76
C GLY A 27 35.75 14.35 36.21
N CYS A 28 35.94 15.15 37.25
CA CYS A 28 35.07 16.25 37.61
C CYS A 28 36.00 17.42 37.95
N ILE A 29 36.18 18.37 37.02
CA ILE A 29 36.99 19.57 37.30
C ILE A 29 36.14 20.47 38.19
N ARG A 30 36.58 20.67 39.43
CA ARG A 30 36.00 21.63 40.36
C ARG A 30 36.73 22.96 40.19
N LEU A 31 36.10 23.92 39.51
CA LEU A 31 36.59 25.29 39.49
C LEU A 31 35.98 26.06 40.66
N LEU A 32 36.83 26.79 41.38
CA LEU A 32 36.40 27.82 42.32
C LEU A 32 36.07 29.07 41.51
N SER A 33 34.84 29.54 41.58
CA SER A 33 34.44 30.86 41.09
C SER A 33 35.09 31.98 41.94
N PRO A 34 35.07 33.25 41.50
CA PRO A 34 35.62 34.38 42.25
C PRO A 34 35.02 34.58 43.66
N ASP A 35 33.83 34.03 43.91
CA ASP A 35 33.13 34.04 45.20
C ASP A 35 33.29 32.74 46.01
N ASN A 36 34.23 31.86 45.61
CA ASN A 36 34.60 30.63 46.32
C ASN A 36 33.48 29.57 46.36
N THR A 37 32.54 29.63 45.41
CA THR A 37 31.55 28.56 45.20
C THR A 37 32.13 27.47 44.30
N LEU A 38 31.84 26.20 44.64
CA LEU A 38 32.23 25.06 43.83
C LEU A 38 31.25 24.95 42.65
N VAL A 39 31.72 25.25 41.44
CA VAL A 39 30.96 24.97 40.22
C VAL A 39 31.39 23.58 39.74
N VAL A 40 30.44 22.65 39.72
CA VAL A 40 30.61 21.35 39.08
C VAL A 40 30.30 21.54 37.60
N GLN A 41 31.31 21.44 36.74
CA GLN A 41 31.11 21.42 35.30
C GLN A 41 30.59 20.02 34.91
N ALA A 42 29.56 19.98 34.05
CA ALA A 42 29.04 18.73 33.49
C ALA A 42 30.16 17.93 32.81
N ALA A 43 30.12 16.61 32.91
CA ALA A 43 31.13 15.77 32.29
C ALA A 43 30.91 15.71 30.77
N ASP A 44 31.92 16.06 29.99
CA ASP A 44 31.94 15.72 28.56
C ASP A 44 32.27 14.23 28.42
N TYR A 45 31.25 13.44 28.09
CA TYR A 45 31.38 12.01 27.86
C TYR A 45 31.87 11.75 26.43
N ASP A 46 33.06 11.16 26.29
CA ASP A 46 33.53 10.63 25.00
C ASP A 46 32.86 9.28 24.73
N TRP A 47 31.61 9.34 24.26
CA TRP A 47 30.80 8.16 23.96
C TRP A 47 31.47 7.21 22.98
N ASN A 48 32.17 7.75 21.99
CA ASN A 48 32.88 6.99 20.98
C ASN A 48 34.01 6.14 21.60
N SER A 49 34.75 6.67 22.58
CA SER A 49 35.77 5.93 23.32
C SER A 49 35.16 4.77 24.12
N TYR A 50 34.01 4.97 24.75
CA TYR A 50 33.31 3.91 25.47
C TYR A 50 32.79 2.82 24.52
N LEU A 51 32.16 3.21 23.40
CA LEU A 51 31.59 2.27 22.43
C LEU A 51 32.66 1.36 21.79
N LYS A 52 33.91 1.82 21.71
CA LYS A 52 35.06 1.07 21.17
C LYS A 52 35.75 0.14 22.16
N LYS A 53 35.32 0.10 23.44
CA LYS A 53 35.88 -0.82 24.43
C LYS A 53 35.60 -2.27 24.04
N ASP A 54 36.52 -3.17 24.40
CA ASP A 54 36.35 -4.61 24.21
C ASP A 54 35.16 -5.15 25.02
N SER A 55 34.57 -6.25 24.57
CA SER A 55 33.39 -6.88 25.20
C SER A 55 33.59 -7.18 26.69
N SER A 56 34.81 -7.52 27.11
CA SER A 56 35.16 -7.81 28.51
C SER A 56 35.12 -6.57 29.42
N TRP A 57 35.24 -5.36 28.88
CA TRP A 57 35.15 -4.13 29.67
C TRP A 57 33.73 -3.91 30.20
N TYR A 58 32.71 -4.30 29.44
CA TYR A 58 31.30 -4.08 29.76
C TYR A 58 30.78 -4.87 30.98
N SER A 59 31.50 -5.90 31.44
CA SER A 59 31.23 -6.60 32.70
C SER A 59 32.06 -6.09 33.89
N GLY A 60 32.93 -5.09 33.66
CA GLY A 60 33.81 -4.51 34.68
C GLY A 60 33.16 -3.42 35.54
N SER A 61 33.86 -3.03 36.61
CA SER A 61 33.39 -2.02 37.57
C SER A 61 33.27 -0.61 36.99
N GLU A 62 34.14 -0.25 36.03
CA GLU A 62 34.05 1.03 35.31
C GLU A 62 32.79 1.11 34.46
N ALA A 63 32.49 0.06 33.69
CA ALA A 63 31.26 -0.02 32.90
C ALA A 63 30.01 -0.03 33.77
N ALA A 64 30.04 -0.76 34.90
CA ALA A 64 28.93 -0.76 35.86
C ALA A 64 28.69 0.64 36.47
N SER A 65 29.76 1.38 36.76
CA SER A 65 29.66 2.76 37.26
C SER A 65 29.05 3.68 36.20
N LEU A 66 29.51 3.58 34.94
CA LEU A 66 28.94 4.34 33.83
C LEU A 66 27.45 4.01 33.59
N CYS A 67 27.09 2.72 33.56
CA CYS A 67 25.70 2.30 33.38
C CYS A 67 24.80 2.78 34.51
N SER A 68 25.30 2.80 35.75
CA SER A 68 24.58 3.36 36.89
C SER A 68 24.29 4.85 36.69
N THR A 69 25.28 5.61 36.22
CA THR A 69 25.12 7.04 35.89
C THR A 69 24.15 7.23 34.72
N ILE A 70 24.24 6.42 33.67
CA ILE A 70 23.31 6.46 32.53
C ILE A 70 21.87 6.26 33.01
N MET A 71 21.61 5.22 33.81
CA MET A 71 20.26 4.95 34.33
C MET A 71 19.77 6.04 35.29
N GLN A 72 20.66 6.63 36.09
CA GLN A 72 20.32 7.71 37.01
C GLN A 72 19.76 8.94 36.29
N TYR A 73 20.31 9.26 35.11
CA TYR A 73 19.95 10.46 34.35
C TYR A 73 19.03 10.19 33.16
N GLN A 74 18.48 8.99 33.04
CA GLN A 74 17.44 8.70 32.05
C GLN A 74 16.16 9.49 32.37
N LEU A 75 15.66 10.23 31.41
CA LEU A 75 14.43 11.01 31.54
C LEU A 75 13.20 10.09 31.53
N SER A 76 12.05 10.61 31.98
CA SER A 76 10.81 9.83 32.12
C SER A 76 10.26 9.31 30.80
N ASP A 77 10.58 9.95 29.69
CA ASP A 77 10.23 9.53 28.33
C ASP A 77 11.17 8.44 27.78
N GLY A 78 12.25 8.12 28.51
CA GLY A 78 13.21 7.07 28.17
C GLY A 78 14.51 7.57 27.53
N GLY A 79 14.62 8.86 27.18
CA GLY A 79 15.82 9.41 26.54
C GLY A 79 16.78 10.10 27.51
N TRP A 80 17.76 10.80 26.91
CA TRP A 80 18.78 11.54 27.64
C TRP A 80 19.02 12.93 27.05
N ARG A 81 19.47 13.84 27.91
CA ARG A 81 19.96 15.16 27.52
C ARG A 81 21.32 15.06 26.83
N LYS A 82 21.66 16.07 26.05
CA LYS A 82 22.98 16.23 25.40
C LYS A 82 24.13 16.15 26.41
N ALA A 83 24.06 16.96 27.46
CA ALA A 83 24.95 16.86 28.62
C ALA A 83 24.20 16.06 29.68
N MET A 84 24.38 14.73 29.64
CA MET A 84 23.52 13.76 30.34
C MET A 84 23.32 14.08 31.83
N ASP A 85 24.38 14.50 32.53
CA ASP A 85 24.38 14.81 33.97
C ASP A 85 24.10 16.28 34.31
N ASP A 86 23.93 17.15 33.30
CA ASP A 86 23.62 18.56 33.50
C ASP A 86 22.11 18.78 33.76
N THR A 87 21.76 18.63 35.03
CA THR A 87 20.40 18.89 35.50
C THR A 87 20.01 20.37 35.48
N SER A 88 20.96 21.30 35.26
CA SER A 88 20.69 22.74 35.21
C SER A 88 20.11 23.21 33.87
N GLN A 89 20.18 22.37 32.82
CA GLN A 89 19.64 22.70 31.51
C GLN A 89 18.12 22.97 31.57
N THR A 90 17.69 23.99 30.82
CA THR A 90 16.29 24.43 30.68
C THR A 90 15.88 24.49 29.21
N GLY A 91 14.58 24.56 28.93
CA GLY A 91 14.08 24.68 27.54
C GLY A 91 14.33 23.40 26.74
N SER A 92 14.66 23.52 25.46
CA SER A 92 14.94 22.40 24.55
C SER A 92 16.00 21.45 25.09
N TRP A 93 17.10 21.99 25.65
CA TRP A 93 18.20 21.18 26.16
C TRP A 93 17.89 20.42 27.45
N ALA A 94 16.77 20.72 28.13
CA ALA A 94 16.30 19.92 29.26
C ALA A 94 15.62 18.61 28.86
N LYS A 95 15.31 18.44 27.57
CA LYS A 95 14.54 17.33 27.00
C LYS A 95 15.46 16.26 26.40
N SER A 96 14.88 15.12 26.10
CA SER A 96 15.56 14.04 25.37
C SER A 96 15.97 14.49 23.97
N THR A 97 17.17 14.14 23.55
CA THR A 97 17.74 14.55 22.25
C THR A 97 18.63 13.46 21.66
N VAL A 98 18.84 13.55 20.35
CA VAL A 98 19.79 12.73 19.58
C VAL A 98 20.99 13.53 19.05
N ASP A 99 21.09 14.79 19.48
CA ASP A 99 22.22 15.69 19.22
C ASP A 99 23.49 15.20 19.94
N ASN A 100 24.66 15.35 19.31
CA ASN A 100 25.96 14.89 19.85
C ASN A 100 25.93 13.48 20.47
N ASP A 101 25.40 12.51 19.73
CA ASP A 101 25.33 11.09 20.11
C ASP A 101 24.42 10.76 21.32
N ALA A 102 23.76 11.76 21.91
CA ALA A 102 22.83 11.56 23.01
C ALA A 102 21.71 10.58 22.65
N THR A 103 21.18 9.91 23.67
CA THR A 103 20.23 8.80 23.58
C THR A 103 20.76 7.56 22.86
N THR A 104 21.27 7.68 21.64
CA THR A 104 21.77 6.57 20.82
C THR A 104 22.98 5.87 21.44
N SER A 105 23.96 6.61 21.98
CA SER A 105 25.11 6.01 22.65
C SER A 105 24.75 5.33 23.97
N GLN A 106 23.84 5.90 24.76
CA GLN A 106 23.39 5.31 26.02
C GLN A 106 22.67 3.99 25.76
N ILE A 107 21.77 3.95 24.76
CA ILE A 107 21.11 2.72 24.32
C ILE A 107 22.15 1.63 23.99
N ARG A 108 23.13 1.95 23.14
CA ARG A 108 24.17 0.98 22.74
C ARG A 108 25.03 0.51 23.91
N ILE A 109 25.45 1.41 24.80
CA ILE A 109 26.24 1.05 25.99
C ILE A 109 25.44 0.12 26.90
N LEU A 110 24.17 0.43 27.16
CA LEU A 110 23.29 -0.41 27.98
C LEU A 110 23.03 -1.77 27.33
N ALA A 111 22.85 -1.82 26.00
CA ALA A 111 22.70 -3.06 25.24
C ALA A 111 23.94 -3.95 25.35
N LYS A 112 25.14 -3.39 25.14
CA LYS A 112 26.42 -4.11 25.30
C LYS A 112 26.65 -4.57 26.74
N ALA A 113 26.33 -3.74 27.74
CA ALA A 113 26.43 -4.10 29.15
C ALA A 113 25.44 -5.21 29.53
N TYR A 114 24.21 -5.18 29.00
CA TYR A 114 23.25 -6.27 29.17
C TYR A 114 23.78 -7.56 28.55
N ALA A 115 24.25 -7.53 27.30
CA ALA A 115 24.81 -8.71 26.64
C ALA A 115 25.97 -9.33 27.42
N ALA A 116 26.82 -8.50 28.04
CA ALA A 116 27.96 -8.96 28.83
C ALA A 116 27.60 -9.51 30.23
N THR A 117 26.45 -9.14 30.80
CA THR A 117 26.15 -9.38 32.23
C THR A 117 24.82 -10.07 32.52
N GLY A 118 23.86 -10.03 31.59
CA GLY A 118 22.48 -10.45 31.82
C GLY A 118 21.69 -9.55 32.79
N ASN A 119 22.20 -8.37 33.15
CA ASN A 119 21.54 -7.50 34.12
C ASN A 119 20.28 -6.85 33.53
N SER A 120 19.11 -7.28 34.01
CA SER A 120 17.80 -6.81 33.55
C SER A 120 17.55 -5.31 33.76
N SER A 121 18.25 -4.65 34.68
CA SER A 121 18.13 -3.19 34.85
C SER A 121 18.70 -2.44 33.64
N TYR A 122 19.81 -2.92 33.08
CA TYR A 122 20.39 -2.35 31.86
C TYR A 122 19.47 -2.57 30.66
N LEU A 123 18.91 -3.78 30.54
CA LEU A 123 17.92 -4.09 29.51
C LEU A 123 16.70 -3.17 29.61
N ASN A 124 16.13 -3.02 30.81
CA ASN A 124 14.94 -2.20 31.01
C ASN A 124 15.19 -0.73 30.64
N ALA A 125 16.34 -0.16 31.02
CA ALA A 125 16.72 1.19 30.64
C ALA A 125 16.98 1.32 29.13
N CYS A 126 17.66 0.34 28.52
CA CYS A 126 17.87 0.27 27.07
C CYS A 126 16.54 0.28 26.31
N MET A 127 15.59 -0.58 26.72
CA MET A 127 14.28 -0.71 26.09
C MET A 127 13.46 0.58 26.17
N LYS A 128 13.54 1.34 27.28
CA LYS A 128 12.88 2.66 27.35
C LYS A 128 13.44 3.65 26.33
N GLY A 129 14.77 3.64 26.13
CA GLY A 129 15.40 4.47 25.10
C GLY A 129 14.98 4.06 23.69
N ILE A 130 14.93 2.75 23.41
CA ILE A 130 14.42 2.22 22.14
C ILE A 130 12.96 2.63 21.92
N ASP A 131 12.12 2.50 22.94
CA ASP A 131 10.70 2.86 22.87
C ASP A 131 10.53 4.37 22.62
N LEU A 132 11.40 5.24 23.16
CA LEU A 132 11.44 6.67 22.79
C LEU A 132 11.72 6.86 21.30
N LEU A 133 12.75 6.19 20.76
CA LEU A 133 13.11 6.33 19.34
C LEU A 133 11.96 5.85 18.44
N LEU A 134 11.36 4.69 18.72
CA LEU A 134 10.24 4.17 17.93
C LEU A 134 9.01 5.08 17.99
N ASN A 135 8.66 5.58 19.19
CA ASN A 135 7.47 6.42 19.36
C ASN A 135 7.68 7.87 18.93
N GLY A 136 8.93 8.31 18.81
CA GLY A 136 9.30 9.67 18.43
C GLY A 136 9.53 9.87 16.93
N GLN A 137 9.29 8.84 16.11
CA GLN A 137 9.26 8.98 14.66
C GLN A 137 8.01 9.75 14.23
N TYR A 138 8.15 10.72 13.34
CA TYR A 138 7.01 11.39 12.71
C TYR A 138 6.25 10.46 11.75
N ASP A 139 5.00 10.80 11.45
CA ASP A 139 4.16 10.02 10.52
C ASP A 139 4.80 9.91 9.12
N ASN A 140 5.54 10.94 8.69
CA ASN A 140 6.28 10.97 7.44
C ASN A 140 7.61 10.21 7.47
N GLY A 141 8.01 9.63 8.61
CA GLY A 141 9.20 8.80 8.75
C GLY A 141 10.47 9.48 9.29
N GLY A 142 10.46 10.81 9.47
CA GLY A 142 11.61 11.55 10.00
C GLY A 142 11.71 11.54 11.53
N TRP A 143 12.83 12.03 12.08
CA TRP A 143 13.03 12.22 13.52
C TRP A 143 13.49 13.63 13.89
N PRO A 144 12.98 14.20 15.00
CA PRO A 144 13.46 15.47 15.52
C PRO A 144 14.87 15.37 16.10
N GLN A 145 15.55 16.51 16.23
CA GLN A 145 16.77 16.63 17.04
C GLN A 145 16.47 16.47 18.53
N VAL A 146 15.41 17.14 19.00
CA VAL A 146 14.95 17.14 20.39
C VAL A 146 13.50 16.68 20.42
N PHE A 147 13.22 15.64 21.18
CA PHE A 147 11.87 15.09 21.28
C PHE A 147 10.95 16.04 22.04
N ASN A 148 9.70 16.13 21.59
CA ASN A 148 8.65 16.95 22.19
C ASN A 148 8.99 18.46 22.23
N ASP A 149 9.60 18.99 21.16
CA ASP A 149 10.06 20.40 21.09
C ASP A 149 9.53 21.18 19.88
N ALA A 150 8.23 21.00 19.60
CA ALA A 150 7.53 21.63 18.47
C ALA A 150 7.69 23.16 18.42
N GLY A 151 7.78 23.71 17.21
CA GLY A 151 7.89 25.15 16.95
C GLY A 151 9.30 25.73 17.06
N THR A 152 10.32 24.87 17.20
CA THR A 152 11.74 25.26 17.13
C THR A 152 12.42 24.47 16.02
N TYR A 153 13.61 24.91 15.57
CA TYR A 153 14.37 24.13 14.58
C TYR A 153 14.76 22.74 15.10
N HIS A 154 14.72 22.50 16.42
CA HIS A 154 14.99 21.19 16.99
C HIS A 154 13.89 20.15 16.70
N ALA A 155 12.72 20.60 16.23
CA ALA A 155 11.65 19.74 15.75
C ALA A 155 11.87 19.26 14.31
N HIS A 156 12.74 19.93 13.53
CA HIS A 156 13.03 19.53 12.16
C HIS A 156 13.57 18.11 12.08
N ILE A 157 13.33 17.46 10.94
CA ILE A 157 13.92 16.17 10.60
C ILE A 157 15.44 16.37 10.52
N THR A 158 16.18 15.72 11.41
CA THR A 158 17.58 16.10 11.68
C THR A 158 18.57 15.03 11.26
N PHE A 159 19.34 15.32 10.21
CA PHE A 159 20.54 14.56 9.85
C PHE A 159 21.80 15.11 10.50
N ASN A 160 21.80 16.38 10.94
CA ASN A 160 22.94 17.03 11.58
C ASN A 160 23.61 16.13 12.63
N ASP A 161 24.94 16.10 12.58
CA ASP A 161 25.79 15.29 13.43
C ASP A 161 25.38 13.80 13.40
N GLY A 162 24.89 13.29 12.27
CA GLY A 162 24.46 11.90 12.09
C GLY A 162 23.25 11.46 12.92
N ALA A 163 22.45 12.38 13.48
CA ALA A 163 21.38 12.08 14.43
C ALA A 163 20.39 11.02 13.94
N MET A 164 19.65 11.29 12.86
CA MET A 164 18.72 10.32 12.29
C MET A 164 19.41 9.05 11.77
N VAL A 165 20.63 9.17 11.21
CA VAL A 165 21.38 8.00 10.70
C VAL A 165 21.72 7.02 11.83
N ARG A 166 22.14 7.49 13.01
CA ARG A 166 22.39 6.61 14.17
C ARG A 166 21.14 5.90 14.65
N ILE A 167 19.98 6.57 14.62
CA ILE A 167 18.69 5.94 14.93
C ILE A 167 18.45 4.81 13.94
N LEU A 168 18.60 5.09 12.65
CA LEU A 168 18.41 4.11 11.58
C LEU A 168 19.36 2.91 11.68
N GLU A 169 20.60 3.12 12.09
CA GLU A 169 21.53 2.02 12.35
C GLU A 169 21.09 1.14 13.53
N ILE A 170 20.54 1.73 14.59
CA ILE A 170 19.93 0.96 15.69
C ILE A 170 18.74 0.17 15.17
N MET A 171 17.82 0.80 14.42
CA MET A 171 16.65 0.12 13.87
C MET A 171 17.04 -1.04 12.95
N LEU A 172 18.05 -0.85 12.10
CA LEU A 172 18.52 -1.90 11.18
C LEU A 172 19.12 -3.08 11.93
N GLU A 173 19.87 -2.83 12.99
CA GLU A 173 20.37 -3.91 13.85
C GLU A 173 19.24 -4.63 14.59
N MET A 174 18.22 -3.90 15.05
CA MET A 174 17.04 -4.47 15.72
C MET A 174 16.20 -5.34 14.77
N GLU A 175 15.91 -4.85 13.57
CA GLU A 175 15.21 -5.60 12.52
C GLU A 175 15.93 -6.92 12.22
N ASN A 176 17.26 -6.86 12.07
CA ASN A 176 18.08 -8.03 11.78
C ASN A 176 18.41 -8.86 13.02
N LYS A 177 17.96 -8.46 14.21
CA LYS A 177 18.35 -9.03 15.52
C LYS A 177 19.84 -9.30 15.61
N SER A 178 20.62 -8.30 15.24
CA SER A 178 22.07 -8.40 15.05
C SER A 178 22.80 -7.38 15.93
N GLY A 179 24.14 -7.42 15.88
CA GLY A 179 24.97 -6.46 16.59
C GLY A 179 24.69 -6.43 18.09
N ASP A 180 24.38 -5.25 18.61
CA ASP A 180 24.09 -5.06 20.04
C ASP A 180 22.67 -5.50 20.44
N PHE A 181 21.81 -5.82 19.46
CA PHE A 181 20.36 -5.95 19.63
C PHE A 181 19.83 -7.37 19.34
N THR A 182 20.67 -8.40 19.52
CA THR A 182 20.30 -9.81 19.33
C THR A 182 19.18 -10.30 20.26
N PHE A 183 18.90 -9.57 21.34
CA PHE A 183 17.86 -9.89 22.32
C PHE A 183 16.47 -9.34 21.98
N ILE A 184 16.30 -8.64 20.87
CA ILE A 184 15.03 -8.00 20.49
C ILE A 184 13.97 -9.03 20.08
N ASP A 185 12.73 -8.82 20.55
CA ASP A 185 11.57 -9.64 20.23
C ASP A 185 11.04 -9.38 18.79
N ASP A 186 10.26 -10.32 18.24
CA ASP A 186 9.70 -10.21 16.88
C ASP A 186 8.82 -8.96 16.70
N THR A 187 8.12 -8.54 17.75
CA THR A 187 7.21 -7.38 17.67
C THR A 187 8.01 -6.08 17.48
N ARG A 188 9.09 -5.90 18.23
CA ARG A 188 9.99 -4.74 18.09
C ARG A 188 10.84 -4.83 16.83
N SER A 189 11.25 -6.03 16.43
CA SER A 189 11.90 -6.28 15.14
C SER A 189 11.04 -5.76 13.98
N ALA A 190 9.75 -6.12 13.95
CA ALA A 190 8.81 -5.68 12.94
C ALA A 190 8.53 -4.16 13.01
N LYS A 191 8.48 -3.57 14.21
CA LYS A 191 8.36 -2.11 14.36
C LYS A 191 9.59 -1.37 13.83
N ALA A 192 10.78 -1.92 14.02
CA ALA A 192 12.01 -1.34 13.49
C ALA A 192 12.05 -1.39 11.95
N ALA A 193 11.65 -2.52 11.36
CA ALA A 193 11.49 -2.65 9.90
C ALA A 193 10.51 -1.60 9.35
N ALA A 194 9.31 -1.51 9.93
CA ALA A 194 8.32 -0.52 9.52
C ALA A 194 8.79 0.94 9.69
N ALA A 195 9.61 1.21 10.71
CA ALA A 195 10.23 2.52 10.91
C ALA A 195 11.28 2.83 9.83
N ILE A 196 12.07 1.84 9.41
CA ILE A 196 13.03 1.97 8.31
C ILE A 196 12.31 2.25 7.00
N ASP A 197 11.25 1.50 6.67
CA ASP A 197 10.48 1.69 5.44
C ASP A 197 9.97 3.14 5.32
N LYS A 198 9.34 3.65 6.38
CA LYS A 198 8.88 5.05 6.44
C LYS A 198 10.04 6.04 6.29
N ALA A 199 11.15 5.78 6.96
CA ALA A 199 12.30 6.66 6.93
C ALA A 199 12.98 6.70 5.56
N VAL A 200 13.03 5.58 4.85
CA VAL A 200 13.54 5.52 3.47
C VAL A 200 12.68 6.39 2.57
N GLU A 201 11.35 6.25 2.60
CA GLU A 201 10.45 7.10 1.83
C GLU A 201 10.63 8.59 2.16
N CYS A 202 10.77 8.92 3.44
CA CYS A 202 11.08 10.26 3.92
C CYS A 202 12.38 10.80 3.30
N ILE A 203 13.46 10.01 3.38
CA ILE A 203 14.79 10.38 2.86
C ILE A 203 14.73 10.61 1.35
N LEU A 204 14.06 9.75 0.59
CA LEU A 204 13.93 9.88 -0.86
C LEU A 204 13.18 11.17 -1.23
N GLN A 205 12.09 11.49 -0.53
CA GLN A 205 11.31 12.72 -0.75
C GLN A 205 12.11 13.99 -0.39
N MET A 206 12.94 13.93 0.65
CA MET A 206 13.79 15.05 1.07
C MET A 206 15.01 15.29 0.16
N GLN A 207 15.30 14.40 -0.79
CA GLN A 207 16.48 14.55 -1.64
C GLN A 207 16.36 15.83 -2.50
N ILE A 208 17.33 16.74 -2.31
CA ILE A 208 17.30 18.05 -2.93
C ILE A 208 17.46 17.93 -4.44
N GLU A 209 16.57 18.59 -5.16
CA GLU A 209 16.60 18.67 -6.61
C GLU A 209 17.08 20.05 -7.06
N GLN A 210 18.10 20.07 -7.90
CA GLN A 210 18.64 21.28 -8.51
C GLN A 210 18.44 21.18 -10.02
N ASN A 211 17.60 22.07 -10.58
CA ASN A 211 17.32 22.13 -12.02
C ASN A 211 16.89 20.78 -12.65
N GLY A 212 16.01 20.03 -11.98
CA GLY A 212 15.56 18.72 -12.45
C GLY A 212 16.49 17.55 -12.11
N VAL A 213 17.62 17.80 -11.44
CA VAL A 213 18.62 16.77 -11.12
C VAL A 213 18.70 16.58 -9.60
N LYS A 214 18.49 15.34 -9.14
CA LYS A 214 18.67 14.98 -7.73
C LYS A 214 20.13 15.14 -7.30
N THR A 215 20.33 15.61 -6.08
CA THR A 215 21.64 15.91 -5.50
C THR A 215 21.84 15.12 -4.22
N ALA A 216 22.00 15.79 -3.08
CA ALA A 216 22.14 15.19 -1.76
C ALA A 216 21.10 15.82 -0.79
N TRP A 217 21.41 15.91 0.50
CA TRP A 217 20.45 16.37 1.53
C TRP A 217 20.96 17.55 2.34
N CYS A 218 20.03 18.27 2.97
CA CYS A 218 20.35 19.30 3.96
C CYS A 218 20.71 18.66 5.31
N GLN A 219 21.32 19.45 6.21
CA GLN A 219 21.52 19.02 7.59
C GLN A 219 20.19 18.79 8.32
N GLN A 220 19.16 19.57 7.98
CA GLN A 220 17.82 19.40 8.49
C GLN A 220 16.78 19.80 7.46
N HIS A 221 15.62 19.17 7.58
CA HIS A 221 14.47 19.37 6.74
C HIS A 221 13.24 19.65 7.60
N ASP A 222 12.37 20.52 7.11
CA ASP A 222 11.13 20.87 7.80
C ASP A 222 10.23 19.62 7.93
N GLU A 223 9.71 19.39 9.13
CA GLU A 223 9.01 18.16 9.49
C GLU A 223 7.62 18.03 8.87
N PHE A 224 7.11 19.06 8.18
CA PHE A 224 5.83 19.03 7.50
C PHE A 224 5.99 19.08 5.98
N THR A 225 6.85 19.96 5.49
CA THR A 225 7.03 20.24 4.06
C THR A 225 8.17 19.43 3.43
N LEU A 226 9.04 18.82 4.24
CA LEU A 226 10.24 18.09 3.82
C LEU A 226 11.30 18.95 3.09
N ALA A 227 11.08 20.26 2.98
CA ALA A 227 12.02 21.18 2.37
C ALA A 227 13.26 21.36 3.26
N ALA A 228 14.41 21.69 2.65
CA ALA A 228 15.61 22.04 3.38
C ALA A 228 15.34 23.24 4.31
N ALA A 229 15.73 23.13 5.59
CA ALA A 229 15.40 24.12 6.62
C ALA A 229 16.67 24.70 7.30
N PRO A 230 16.61 25.93 7.84
CA PRO A 230 17.70 26.48 8.63
C PRO A 230 17.79 25.81 10.02
N ALA A 231 18.94 25.95 10.67
CA ALA A 231 19.10 25.67 12.09
C ALA A 231 19.65 26.92 12.82
N ARG A 232 20.92 26.90 13.21
CA ARG A 232 21.59 28.07 13.79
C ARG A 232 21.78 29.14 12.71
N ALA A 233 22.06 30.39 13.11
CA ALA A 233 22.20 31.52 12.18
C ALA A 233 23.23 31.27 11.04
N TYR A 234 24.23 30.43 11.28
CA TYR A 234 25.27 30.05 10.33
C TYR A 234 25.03 28.70 9.63
N GLU A 235 23.81 28.16 9.71
CA GLU A 235 23.39 26.88 9.13
C GLU A 235 22.09 27.08 8.34
N LEU A 236 22.24 27.66 7.16
CA LEU A 236 21.13 27.97 6.26
C LEU A 236 20.72 26.74 5.42
N PRO A 237 19.51 26.72 4.84
CA PRO A 237 19.11 25.70 3.88
C PRO A 237 20.16 25.54 2.79
N SER A 238 20.73 24.35 2.68
CA SER A 238 21.88 24.07 1.82
C SER A 238 21.98 22.58 1.53
N ILE A 239 22.73 22.22 0.49
CA ILE A 239 23.15 20.83 0.29
C ILE A 239 24.35 20.60 1.21
N SER A 240 24.24 19.65 2.14
CA SER A 240 25.28 19.34 3.12
C SER A 240 26.14 18.18 2.68
N ALA A 241 27.42 18.43 2.44
CA ALA A 241 28.36 17.36 2.09
C ALA A 241 28.68 16.43 3.27
N SER A 242 28.71 16.96 4.51
CA SER A 242 29.05 16.16 5.69
C SER A 242 27.96 15.14 6.02
N GLU A 243 26.72 15.60 6.15
CA GLU A 243 25.62 14.74 6.64
C GLU A 243 25.15 13.75 5.58
N SER A 244 25.21 14.14 4.30
CA SER A 244 24.83 13.27 3.18
C SER A 244 25.65 11.98 3.11
N VAL A 245 26.88 11.95 3.65
CA VAL A 245 27.69 10.73 3.66
C VAL A 245 27.07 9.63 4.51
N GLY A 246 26.54 9.97 5.68
CA GLY A 246 25.87 9.02 6.56
C GLY A 246 24.60 8.45 5.91
N ILE A 247 23.82 9.32 5.26
CA ILE A 247 22.59 8.95 4.55
C ILE A 247 22.90 7.98 3.40
N VAL A 248 23.87 8.31 2.54
CA VAL A 248 24.28 7.43 1.43
C VAL A 248 24.76 6.07 1.94
N ASN A 249 25.57 6.05 3.00
CA ASN A 249 26.06 4.79 3.57
C ASN A 249 24.93 3.95 4.17
N PHE A 250 23.93 4.57 4.78
CA PHE A 250 22.75 3.86 5.26
C PHE A 250 21.91 3.31 4.10
N LEU A 251 21.56 4.14 3.12
CA LEU A 251 20.79 3.75 1.94
C LEU A 251 21.46 2.59 1.19
N LYS A 252 22.80 2.61 1.05
CA LYS A 252 23.57 1.49 0.46
C LYS A 252 23.36 0.16 1.21
N LYS A 253 23.14 0.16 2.52
CA LYS A 253 22.91 -1.06 3.32
C LYS A 253 21.50 -1.63 3.11
N VAL A 254 20.51 -0.77 2.86
CA VAL A 254 19.09 -1.17 2.76
C VAL A 254 18.57 -1.24 1.32
N ALA A 255 19.37 -0.78 0.35
CA ALA A 255 18.95 -0.68 -1.05
C ALA A 255 18.43 -2.00 -1.63
N GLY A 256 19.04 -3.14 -1.30
CA GLY A 256 18.66 -4.43 -1.89
C GLY A 256 18.60 -4.35 -3.41
N THR A 257 17.41 -4.59 -3.97
CA THR A 257 17.10 -4.44 -5.41
C THR A 257 16.20 -3.24 -5.71
N ASP A 258 16.01 -2.31 -4.76
CA ASP A 258 15.18 -1.12 -4.94
C ASP A 258 15.94 -0.05 -5.75
N ASN A 259 15.56 0.10 -7.02
CA ASN A 259 16.18 1.08 -7.90
C ASN A 259 15.94 2.54 -7.49
N ARG A 260 14.89 2.85 -6.70
CA ARG A 260 14.67 4.21 -6.20
C ARG A 260 15.79 4.61 -5.26
N ILE A 261 16.14 3.70 -4.35
CA ILE A 261 17.25 3.89 -3.40
C ILE A 261 18.59 3.94 -4.15
N ILE A 262 18.80 3.04 -5.11
CA ILE A 262 20.03 3.00 -5.92
C ILE A 262 20.22 4.31 -6.70
N LYS A 263 19.17 4.81 -7.36
CA LYS A 263 19.20 6.09 -8.09
C LYS A 263 19.46 7.27 -7.17
N ALA A 264 18.81 7.32 -6.01
CA ALA A 264 19.06 8.36 -5.01
C ALA A 264 20.52 8.36 -4.53
N VAL A 265 21.08 7.18 -4.24
CA VAL A 265 22.49 7.00 -3.89
C VAL A 265 23.39 7.45 -5.05
N ASN A 266 23.12 7.04 -6.27
CA ASN A 266 23.92 7.36 -7.45
C ASN A 266 23.90 8.86 -7.76
N ALA A 267 22.75 9.51 -7.60
CA ALA A 267 22.62 10.96 -7.73
C ALA A 267 23.48 11.70 -6.69
N ALA A 268 23.44 11.28 -5.42
CA ALA A 268 24.25 11.87 -4.36
C ALA A 268 25.76 11.63 -4.57
N VAL A 269 26.18 10.44 -5.00
CA VAL A 269 27.58 10.13 -5.32
C VAL A 269 28.07 10.92 -6.53
N THR A 270 27.23 11.08 -7.55
CA THR A 270 27.53 11.89 -8.75
C THR A 270 27.68 13.36 -8.36
N TRP A 271 26.74 13.89 -7.58
CA TRP A 271 26.82 15.25 -7.05
C TRP A 271 28.09 15.47 -6.22
N MET A 272 28.43 14.53 -5.33
CA MET A 272 29.63 14.59 -4.50
C MET A 272 30.89 14.58 -5.38
N THR A 273 30.92 13.77 -6.44
CA THR A 273 32.04 13.72 -7.39
C THR A 273 32.22 15.06 -8.10
N ASN A 274 31.13 15.66 -8.57
CA ASN A 274 31.15 16.94 -9.31
C ASN A 274 31.44 18.14 -8.41
N SER A 275 31.10 18.06 -7.12
CA SER A 275 31.26 19.15 -6.15
C SER A 275 32.62 19.11 -5.42
N ALA A 276 33.47 18.14 -5.73
CA ALA A 276 34.79 17.98 -5.13
C ALA A 276 35.75 19.12 -5.54
N ILE A 277 36.45 19.67 -4.56
CA ILE A 277 37.39 20.78 -4.71
C ILE A 277 38.80 20.23 -4.58
N TYR A 278 39.64 20.49 -5.59
CA TYR A 278 41.02 19.99 -5.65
C TYR A 278 42.02 21.14 -5.52
N GLY A 279 43.26 20.81 -5.16
CA GLY A 279 44.36 21.77 -5.19
C GLY A 279 44.40 22.74 -4.01
N ILE A 280 43.61 22.50 -2.95
CA ILE A 280 43.61 23.29 -1.72
C ILE A 280 43.73 22.39 -0.48
N GLU A 281 44.25 22.95 0.61
CA GLU A 281 44.26 22.36 1.94
C GLU A 281 43.78 23.37 2.98
N VAL A 282 43.16 22.89 4.06
CA VAL A 282 42.89 23.70 5.26
C VAL A 282 43.97 23.45 6.29
N GLN A 283 44.72 24.49 6.64
CA GLN A 283 45.81 24.43 7.60
C GLN A 283 45.45 25.19 8.87
N ASN A 284 45.72 24.56 10.02
CA ASN A 284 45.65 25.24 11.31
C ASN A 284 46.94 26.05 11.51
N THR A 285 46.81 27.33 11.82
CA THR A 285 47.91 28.18 12.29
C THR A 285 47.92 28.22 13.83
N SER A 286 48.67 29.15 14.44
CA SER A 286 48.67 29.31 15.90
C SER A 286 47.31 29.64 16.50
N ASP A 287 46.50 30.42 15.79
CA ASP A 287 45.27 31.01 16.29
C ASP A 287 44.16 31.09 15.21
N ASP A 288 44.38 30.52 14.02
CA ASP A 288 43.44 30.57 12.90
C ASP A 288 43.39 29.26 12.09
N ARG A 289 42.42 29.16 11.18
CA ARG A 289 42.35 28.13 10.14
C ARG A 289 42.24 28.80 8.77
N ILE A 290 43.22 28.53 7.92
CA ILE A 290 43.34 29.15 6.60
C ILE A 290 43.26 28.12 5.48
N VAL A 291 42.79 28.56 4.32
CA VAL A 291 42.84 27.77 3.08
C VAL A 291 44.10 28.16 2.32
N VAL A 292 44.89 27.18 1.90
CA VAL A 292 46.10 27.38 1.09
C VAL A 292 46.03 26.56 -0.19
N GLU A 293 46.61 27.10 -1.26
CA GLU A 293 46.74 26.36 -2.53
C GLU A 293 47.89 25.35 -2.43
N VAL A 294 47.59 24.09 -2.71
CA VAL A 294 48.54 22.98 -2.70
C VAL A 294 48.30 22.16 -3.97
N PRO A 295 49.06 22.40 -5.05
CA PRO A 295 48.92 21.65 -6.30
C PRO A 295 49.03 20.13 -6.07
N GLY A 296 48.04 19.38 -6.55
CA GLY A 296 47.97 17.93 -6.37
C GLY A 296 47.34 17.48 -5.05
N ALA A 297 46.88 18.40 -4.19
CA ALA A 297 46.06 18.03 -3.03
C ALA A 297 44.78 17.32 -3.47
N GLY A 298 44.42 16.28 -2.71
CA GLY A 298 43.23 15.46 -2.93
C GLY A 298 41.92 16.24 -2.70
N PRO A 299 40.78 15.58 -2.94
CA PRO A 299 39.49 16.27 -2.90
C PRO A 299 39.09 16.70 -1.48
N LEU A 300 38.62 17.94 -1.37
CA LEU A 300 37.88 18.49 -0.25
C LEU A 300 36.46 18.84 -0.68
N TRP A 301 35.56 18.94 0.29
CA TRP A 301 34.21 19.45 0.12
C TRP A 301 33.96 20.57 1.12
N ALA A 302 33.27 21.62 0.69
CA ALA A 302 32.70 22.56 1.63
C ALA A 302 31.58 21.89 2.43
N ARG A 303 31.31 22.34 3.66
CA ARG A 303 30.23 21.75 4.45
C ARG A 303 28.86 22.04 3.84
N PHE A 304 28.70 23.23 3.26
CA PHE A 304 27.46 23.70 2.65
C PHE A 304 27.67 24.13 1.20
N TYR A 305 26.71 23.79 0.37
CA TYR A 305 26.59 24.27 -1.00
C TYR A 305 25.23 24.94 -1.17
N ASP A 306 25.21 26.08 -1.84
CA ASP A 306 23.99 26.80 -2.18
C ASP A 306 23.11 25.94 -3.11
N ILE A 307 21.82 25.80 -2.76
CA ILE A 307 20.88 24.91 -3.47
C ILE A 307 20.66 25.36 -4.92
N SER A 308 20.76 26.67 -5.21
CA SER A 308 20.47 27.18 -6.55
C SER A 308 21.67 27.12 -7.50
N THR A 309 22.88 27.36 -6.98
CA THR A 309 24.10 27.56 -7.78
C THR A 309 25.13 26.44 -7.63
N ASN A 310 24.96 25.56 -6.65
CA ASN A 310 25.94 24.54 -6.28
C ASN A 310 27.33 25.08 -5.92
N LYS A 311 27.42 26.33 -5.46
CA LYS A 311 28.68 26.92 -5.00
C LYS A 311 28.91 26.65 -3.52
N PRO A 312 30.16 26.44 -3.07
CA PRO A 312 30.52 26.47 -1.66
C PRO A 312 29.95 27.71 -0.96
N MET A 313 29.34 27.51 0.20
CA MET A 313 28.70 28.57 0.98
C MET A 313 29.28 28.61 2.40
N PHE A 314 29.72 29.79 2.83
CA PHE A 314 30.26 30.05 4.16
C PHE A 314 29.38 31.07 4.88
N VAL A 315 28.99 30.82 6.13
CA VAL A 315 28.02 31.68 6.83
C VAL A 315 28.55 32.10 8.20
N ASP A 316 28.46 33.39 8.53
CA ASP A 316 28.90 33.91 9.83
C ASP A 316 27.76 33.95 10.85
N ARG A 317 28.05 34.33 12.11
CA ARG A 317 27.09 34.35 13.21
C ARG A 317 25.93 35.33 13.03
N ASP A 318 26.11 36.36 12.21
CA ASP A 318 25.07 37.32 11.85
C ASP A 318 24.19 36.83 10.67
N GLY A 319 24.49 35.65 10.12
CA GLY A 319 23.79 35.06 8.98
C GLY A 319 24.27 35.57 7.62
N SER A 320 25.35 36.36 7.55
CA SER A 320 25.91 36.79 6.27
C SER A 320 26.51 35.62 5.50
N ILE A 321 26.22 35.58 4.19
CA ILE A 321 26.74 34.57 3.26
C ILE A 321 28.02 35.09 2.60
N HIS A 322 29.03 34.23 2.54
CA HIS A 322 30.35 34.50 1.99
C HIS A 322 30.76 33.43 0.98
N ASP A 323 31.53 33.83 -0.03
CA ASP A 323 32.04 32.93 -1.08
C ASP A 323 33.36 32.23 -0.67
N ALA A 324 34.06 32.74 0.35
CA ALA A 324 35.32 32.21 0.82
C ALA A 324 35.42 32.15 2.36
N MET A 325 35.98 31.06 2.88
CA MET A 325 36.19 30.86 4.32
C MET A 325 37.00 32.00 4.97
N SER A 326 37.92 32.64 4.24
CA SER A 326 38.74 33.75 4.72
C SER A 326 37.92 35.00 5.10
N GLU A 327 36.70 35.14 4.59
CA GLU A 327 35.83 36.28 4.85
C GLU A 327 35.03 36.16 6.16
N LEU A 328 34.93 34.94 6.71
CA LEU A 328 34.28 34.68 7.98
C LEU A 328 35.06 35.29 9.14
N SER A 329 34.39 35.54 10.26
CA SER A 329 35.03 35.87 11.54
C SER A 329 36.00 34.76 11.98
N GLN A 330 37.11 35.14 12.63
CA GLN A 330 38.13 34.20 13.12
C GLN A 330 37.52 33.12 14.03
N GLU A 331 36.53 33.48 14.84
CA GLU A 331 35.83 32.55 15.73
C GLU A 331 35.05 31.48 14.94
N ARG A 332 34.41 31.82 13.82
CA ARG A 332 33.74 30.84 12.96
C ARG A 332 34.73 30.03 12.13
N ARG A 333 35.84 30.60 11.68
CA ARG A 333 36.89 29.85 10.95
C ARG A 333 37.51 28.77 11.83
N THR A 334 37.77 29.08 13.10
CA THR A 334 38.46 28.19 14.03
C THR A 334 37.52 27.21 14.74
N GLY A 335 36.31 27.66 15.11
CA GLY A 335 35.36 26.88 15.89
C GLY A 335 34.43 25.96 15.10
N TYR A 336 34.49 25.96 13.77
CA TYR A 336 33.63 25.15 12.92
C TYR A 336 34.39 24.57 11.72
N ALA A 337 34.03 23.36 11.31
CA ALA A 337 34.65 22.69 10.16
C ALA A 337 33.89 23.06 8.87
N TRP A 338 34.44 24.01 8.12
CA TRP A 338 33.86 24.48 6.85
C TRP A 338 34.29 23.65 5.63
N TYR A 339 35.39 22.92 5.73
CA TYR A 339 35.82 21.95 4.73
C TYR A 339 36.15 20.61 5.39
N GLY A 340 35.99 19.53 4.62
CA GLY A 340 36.35 18.19 5.05
C GLY A 340 36.56 17.23 3.88
N THR A 341 37.10 16.05 4.20
CA THR A 341 37.33 14.97 3.23
C THR A 341 36.17 13.97 3.17
N TRP A 342 34.96 14.39 3.58
CA TRP A 342 33.83 13.50 3.86
C TRP A 342 33.45 12.60 2.67
N GLY A 343 33.38 13.17 1.46
CA GLY A 343 32.99 12.45 0.25
C GLY A 343 34.03 11.46 -0.29
N LYS A 344 35.26 11.44 0.24
CA LYS A 344 36.39 10.73 -0.35
C LYS A 344 36.16 9.22 -0.49
N SER A 345 35.58 8.58 0.52
CA SER A 345 35.28 7.13 0.46
C SER A 345 34.13 6.83 -0.49
N LEU A 346 33.11 7.69 -0.56
CA LEU A 346 31.95 7.49 -1.43
C LEU A 346 32.32 7.54 -2.91
N ILE A 347 33.09 8.57 -3.31
CA ILE A 347 33.52 8.69 -4.71
C ILE A 347 34.47 7.54 -5.10
N ALA A 348 35.27 7.04 -4.16
CA ALA A 348 36.17 5.91 -4.40
C ALA A 348 35.41 4.59 -4.54
N ALA A 349 34.29 4.44 -3.81
CA ALA A 349 33.40 3.28 -3.92
C ALA A 349 32.60 3.25 -5.23
N GLY A 350 32.43 4.41 -5.89
CA GLY A 350 31.71 4.53 -7.15
C GLY A 350 30.19 4.43 -7.01
N LEU A 351 29.54 4.39 -8.18
CA LEU A 351 28.10 4.21 -8.33
C LEU A 351 27.70 2.77 -8.00
N MET A 352 26.52 2.61 -7.43
CA MET A 352 25.84 1.33 -7.34
C MET A 352 25.34 0.89 -8.73
N GLU A 353 25.42 -0.40 -9.01
CA GLU A 353 24.82 -0.97 -10.21
C GLU A 353 23.30 -0.96 -10.08
N GLU A 354 22.61 -0.31 -11.02
CA GLU A 354 21.16 -0.37 -11.11
C GLU A 354 20.76 -1.80 -11.46
N VAL A 355 19.81 -2.36 -10.70
CA VAL A 355 19.32 -3.70 -10.95
C VAL A 355 18.35 -3.60 -12.13
N ALA A 356 18.53 -4.40 -13.17
CA ALA A 356 17.45 -4.58 -14.14
C ALA A 356 16.30 -5.30 -13.40
N SER A 357 15.31 -4.55 -12.90
CA SER A 357 14.24 -5.12 -12.08
C SER A 357 12.92 -5.05 -12.82
N GLU A 358 12.51 -6.24 -13.23
CA GLU A 358 11.13 -6.64 -13.50
C GLU A 358 10.30 -6.42 -12.22
N VAL A 359 9.28 -5.56 -12.27
CA VAL A 359 8.37 -5.32 -11.11
C VAL A 359 7.10 -6.12 -11.35
N ASP A 360 6.89 -7.17 -10.54
CA ASP A 360 5.65 -7.95 -10.55
C ASP A 360 4.71 -7.47 -9.44
N ILE A 361 3.50 -7.06 -9.81
CA ILE A 361 2.42 -6.65 -8.91
C ILE A 361 1.28 -7.67 -9.00
N TYR A 362 0.71 -8.03 -7.85
CA TYR A 362 -0.32 -9.07 -7.71
C TYR A 362 -1.63 -8.46 -7.19
N GLY A 363 -2.73 -8.75 -7.87
CA GLY A 363 -4.10 -8.41 -7.54
C GLY A 363 -5.02 -9.64 -7.56
N THR A 364 -6.33 -9.39 -7.54
CA THR A 364 -7.39 -10.41 -7.56
C THR A 364 -7.59 -10.98 -8.97
N TYR A 365 -7.92 -10.13 -9.94
CA TYR A 365 -8.13 -10.49 -11.34
C TYR A 365 -6.88 -10.28 -12.19
N ILE A 366 -5.93 -9.47 -11.74
CA ILE A 366 -4.63 -9.23 -12.37
C ILE A 366 -3.56 -9.84 -11.48
N GLN A 367 -3.13 -11.07 -11.77
CA GLN A 367 -2.25 -11.81 -10.85
C GLN A 367 -0.76 -11.62 -11.10
N GLN A 368 -0.32 -11.27 -12.29
CA GLN A 368 1.11 -11.00 -12.54
C GLN A 368 1.24 -9.83 -13.49
N LEU A 369 1.18 -8.62 -12.95
CA LEU A 369 1.46 -7.40 -13.68
C LEU A 369 2.96 -7.12 -13.62
N HIS A 370 3.63 -7.46 -14.70
CA HIS A 370 5.04 -7.24 -14.93
C HIS A 370 5.29 -5.92 -15.64
N ILE A 371 6.06 -5.00 -15.05
CA ILE A 371 6.33 -3.68 -15.65
C ILE A 371 7.75 -3.65 -16.22
N ASN A 372 7.87 -3.32 -17.51
CA ASN A 372 9.14 -3.18 -18.23
C ASN A 372 9.76 -1.78 -18.09
N ASP A 373 8.95 -0.79 -17.70
CA ASP A 373 9.43 0.54 -17.33
C ASP A 373 10.01 0.54 -15.91
N GLY A 374 11.26 0.11 -15.78
CA GLY A 374 11.96 0.13 -14.49
C GLY A 374 12.21 1.53 -13.92
N GLU A 375 12.02 2.60 -14.71
CA GLU A 375 12.15 3.97 -14.20
C GLU A 375 10.94 4.41 -13.40
N ASN A 376 9.73 4.14 -13.92
CA ASN A 376 8.47 4.58 -13.29
C ASN A 376 7.63 3.42 -12.75
N GLY A 377 8.10 2.17 -12.83
CA GLY A 377 7.33 0.98 -12.49
C GLY A 377 6.91 0.88 -11.02
N TYR A 378 7.58 1.58 -10.09
CA TYR A 378 7.16 1.62 -8.69
C TYR A 378 5.93 2.49 -8.44
N ASP A 379 5.65 3.44 -9.34
CA ASP A 379 4.43 4.22 -9.27
C ASP A 379 3.25 3.47 -9.90
N TRP A 380 3.48 2.28 -10.47
CA TRP A 380 2.40 1.40 -10.86
C TRP A 380 1.84 0.69 -9.63
N LYS A 381 0.51 0.52 -9.59
CA LYS A 381 -0.16 -0.24 -8.55
C LYS A 381 -1.49 -0.78 -9.02
N ILE A 382 -1.93 -1.86 -8.38
CA ILE A 382 -3.29 -2.38 -8.54
C ILE A 382 -4.16 -1.77 -7.45
N ALA A 383 -5.21 -1.07 -7.86
CA ALA A 383 -6.22 -0.49 -7.00
C ALA A 383 -7.55 -1.26 -7.15
N GLN A 384 -8.42 -1.13 -6.15
CA GLN A 384 -9.71 -1.81 -6.08
C GLN A 384 -10.84 -0.80 -6.04
N ASN A 385 -12.06 -1.27 -6.32
CA ASN A 385 -13.31 -0.53 -6.14
C ASN A 385 -13.32 0.80 -6.92
N LEU A 386 -13.10 0.76 -8.23
CA LEU A 386 -13.16 1.95 -9.08
C LEU A 386 -14.46 2.74 -8.86
N ALA A 387 -14.35 4.03 -8.60
CA ALA A 387 -15.48 4.94 -8.46
C ALA A 387 -15.12 6.37 -8.91
N VAL A 388 -16.11 7.25 -8.99
CA VAL A 388 -15.86 8.70 -9.10
C VAL A 388 -15.08 9.15 -7.86
N GLY A 389 -13.98 9.87 -8.08
CA GLY A 389 -13.02 10.30 -7.05
C GLY A 389 -11.80 9.38 -6.90
N SER A 390 -11.80 8.19 -7.51
CA SER A 390 -10.62 7.31 -7.52
C SER A 390 -9.46 7.95 -8.29
N THR A 391 -8.23 7.74 -7.82
CA THR A 391 -7.02 8.27 -8.47
C THR A 391 -6.75 7.56 -9.80
N VAL A 392 -6.21 8.29 -10.78
CA VAL A 392 -5.99 7.78 -12.14
C VAL A 392 -4.63 7.11 -12.25
N PHE A 393 -3.58 7.77 -11.76
CA PHE A 393 -2.17 7.33 -11.86
C PHE A 393 -1.56 7.20 -10.48
N GLY A 394 -0.46 6.45 -10.34
CA GLY A 394 0.23 6.36 -9.05
C GLY A 394 1.22 7.48 -8.76
N ASP A 395 1.67 8.20 -9.80
CA ASP A 395 2.63 9.32 -9.73
C ASP A 395 1.96 10.70 -9.88
N ARG A 396 0.62 10.78 -9.90
CA ARG A 396 -0.15 12.03 -10.05
C ARG A 396 -1.37 12.03 -9.14
N ASP A 397 -1.83 13.22 -8.77
CA ASP A 397 -2.99 13.45 -7.91
C ASP A 397 -4.33 13.56 -8.68
N PHE A 398 -4.35 13.21 -9.96
CA PHE A 398 -5.56 13.25 -10.78
C PHE A 398 -6.56 12.18 -10.34
N THR A 399 -7.85 12.49 -10.42
CA THR A 399 -8.96 11.60 -10.06
C THR A 399 -9.98 11.50 -11.18
N TYR A 400 -10.72 10.40 -11.27
CA TYR A 400 -11.87 10.30 -12.17
C TYR A 400 -13.03 11.17 -11.69
N THR A 401 -13.59 11.97 -12.59
CA THR A 401 -14.79 12.80 -12.36
C THR A 401 -16.05 12.18 -12.96
N ALA A 402 -15.90 11.25 -13.91
CA ALA A 402 -16.98 10.44 -14.47
C ALA A 402 -16.44 9.04 -14.85
N VAL A 403 -17.20 8.00 -14.48
CA VAL A 403 -16.89 6.58 -14.73
C VAL A 403 -18.16 5.91 -15.27
N PRO A 404 -18.10 5.15 -16.39
CA PRO A 404 -19.22 4.36 -16.88
C PRO A 404 -19.70 3.33 -15.85
N ASN A 405 -21.02 3.09 -15.79
CA ASN A 405 -21.61 2.16 -14.82
C ASN A 405 -21.03 0.75 -14.96
N GLU A 406 -20.70 0.35 -16.19
CA GLU A 406 -20.12 -0.93 -16.52
C GLU A 406 -18.81 -1.16 -15.76
N MET A 407 -18.01 -0.12 -15.54
CA MET A 407 -16.66 -0.21 -14.97
C MET A 407 -16.61 0.09 -13.46
N LEU A 408 -17.71 0.52 -12.85
CA LEU A 408 -17.75 0.78 -11.41
C LEU A 408 -17.42 -0.49 -10.61
N GLY A 409 -16.64 -0.31 -9.54
CA GLY A 409 -16.18 -1.40 -8.67
C GLY A 409 -14.99 -2.19 -9.22
N ALA A 410 -14.52 -1.92 -10.45
CA ALA A 410 -13.44 -2.68 -11.06
C ALA A 410 -12.14 -2.66 -10.24
N GLU A 411 -11.39 -3.76 -10.33
CA GLU A 411 -9.96 -3.77 -10.08
C GLU A 411 -9.26 -3.05 -11.24
N TYR A 412 -8.24 -2.25 -10.99
CA TYR A 412 -7.55 -1.55 -12.06
C TYR A 412 -6.10 -1.22 -11.74
N VAL A 413 -5.29 -1.19 -12.80
CA VAL A 413 -3.91 -0.76 -12.81
C VAL A 413 -3.89 0.77 -12.91
N GLN A 414 -3.44 1.39 -11.83
CA GLN A 414 -2.95 2.77 -11.85
C GLN A 414 -1.56 2.71 -12.44
N THR A 415 -1.42 3.14 -13.69
CA THR A 415 -0.10 3.26 -14.32
C THR A 415 0.62 4.48 -13.76
N ALA A 416 1.94 4.56 -13.96
CA ALA A 416 2.63 5.84 -13.85
C ALA A 416 2.30 6.70 -15.08
N CYS A 417 1.82 7.91 -14.86
CA CYS A 417 1.59 8.89 -15.91
C CYS A 417 2.88 9.18 -16.69
N ASP A 418 4.05 9.13 -16.05
CA ASP A 418 5.36 9.34 -16.70
C ASP A 418 5.84 8.17 -17.56
N SER A 419 5.27 6.96 -17.37
CA SER A 419 5.47 5.86 -18.32
C SER A 419 4.94 6.18 -19.72
N LYS A 420 4.18 7.28 -19.91
CA LYS A 420 3.81 7.79 -21.25
C LYS A 420 5.01 8.03 -22.18
N SER A 421 6.21 8.19 -21.64
CA SER A 421 7.44 8.40 -22.40
C SER A 421 8.21 7.11 -22.71
N TYR A 422 7.81 5.97 -22.15
CA TYR A 422 8.39 4.67 -22.44
C TYR A 422 8.00 4.20 -23.85
N THR A 423 8.92 3.55 -24.57
CA THR A 423 8.70 3.05 -25.93
C THR A 423 8.84 1.53 -26.00
N GLY A 424 7.91 0.85 -26.67
CA GLY A 424 7.87 -0.62 -26.76
C GLY A 424 6.83 -1.25 -25.85
N ASP A 425 7.08 -2.49 -25.44
CA ASP A 425 6.20 -3.24 -24.54
C ASP A 425 6.39 -2.70 -23.11
N LEU A 426 5.37 -2.05 -22.59
CA LEU A 426 5.44 -1.26 -21.37
C LEU A 426 5.18 -2.12 -20.13
N ALA A 427 4.28 -3.08 -20.24
CA ALA A 427 4.02 -4.09 -19.21
C ALA A 427 3.43 -5.37 -19.82
N VAL A 428 3.45 -6.46 -19.08
CA VAL A 428 2.72 -7.70 -19.37
C VAL A 428 1.86 -8.01 -18.16
N LEU A 429 0.58 -8.26 -18.34
CA LEU A 429 -0.29 -8.72 -17.26
C LEU A 429 -0.77 -10.14 -17.51
N THR A 430 -0.96 -10.92 -16.43
CA THR A 430 -1.61 -12.24 -16.47
C THR A 430 -2.97 -12.14 -15.78
N ALA A 431 -4.03 -12.55 -16.48
CA ALA A 431 -5.37 -12.62 -15.92
C ALA A 431 -5.47 -13.76 -14.90
N GLY A 432 -5.88 -13.47 -13.68
CA GLY A 432 -6.10 -14.45 -12.61
C GLY A 432 -7.38 -15.28 -12.78
N ASP A 433 -8.37 -14.72 -13.47
CA ASP A 433 -9.64 -15.35 -13.82
C ASP A 433 -10.08 -14.88 -15.21
N ALA A 434 -11.14 -15.46 -15.76
CA ALA A 434 -11.73 -15.00 -17.01
C ALA A 434 -12.38 -13.63 -16.80
N VAL A 435 -11.84 -12.61 -17.47
CA VAL A 435 -12.18 -11.19 -17.26
C VAL A 435 -12.46 -10.46 -18.57
N THR A 436 -13.26 -9.40 -18.52
CA THR A 436 -13.19 -8.32 -19.49
C THR A 436 -12.16 -7.31 -19.01
N LEU A 437 -11.09 -7.14 -19.79
CA LEU A 437 -10.16 -6.04 -19.62
C LEU A 437 -10.69 -4.81 -20.34
N TYR A 438 -10.53 -3.65 -19.72
CA TYR A 438 -10.75 -2.35 -20.33
C TYR A 438 -9.44 -1.56 -20.34
N VAL A 439 -9.23 -0.75 -21.38
CA VAL A 439 -8.14 0.22 -21.46
C VAL A 439 -8.74 1.59 -21.71
N ALA A 440 -8.47 2.54 -20.82
CA ALA A 440 -8.87 3.93 -20.99
C ALA A 440 -7.63 4.79 -21.30
N TYR A 441 -7.57 5.36 -22.50
CA TYR A 441 -6.46 6.19 -22.96
C TYR A 441 -6.92 7.59 -23.36
N ASP A 442 -6.00 8.55 -23.33
CA ASP A 442 -6.26 9.96 -23.62
C ASP A 442 -6.79 10.18 -25.04
N SER A 443 -8.00 10.73 -25.17
CA SER A 443 -8.66 10.96 -26.46
C SER A 443 -7.87 11.88 -27.40
N ARG A 444 -6.97 12.71 -26.85
CA ARG A 444 -6.17 13.68 -27.61
C ARG A 444 -5.10 13.03 -28.48
N LEU A 445 -4.81 11.74 -28.29
CA LEU A 445 -3.98 10.95 -29.21
C LEU A 445 -4.60 10.83 -30.61
N GLY A 446 -5.92 11.02 -30.73
CA GLY A 446 -6.66 11.00 -32.00
C GLY A 446 -6.90 9.59 -32.55
N ASN A 447 -5.89 8.72 -32.54
CA ASN A 447 -6.01 7.30 -32.90
C ASN A 447 -5.67 6.41 -31.70
N ALA A 448 -6.27 5.22 -31.65
CA ALA A 448 -5.91 4.23 -30.66
C ALA A 448 -4.46 3.74 -30.85
N PRO A 449 -3.71 3.50 -29.76
CA PRO A 449 -2.41 2.83 -29.82
C PRO A 449 -2.46 1.52 -30.62
N ALA A 450 -1.42 1.24 -31.41
CA ALA A 450 -1.41 0.10 -32.33
C ALA A 450 -1.51 -1.27 -31.62
N TRP A 451 -1.06 -1.36 -30.36
CA TRP A 451 -1.15 -2.57 -29.56
C TRP A 451 -2.60 -2.89 -29.12
N LEU A 452 -3.54 -1.96 -29.26
CA LEU A 452 -4.98 -2.21 -29.09
C LEU A 452 -5.64 -2.82 -30.33
N ASN A 453 -4.88 -3.20 -31.37
CA ASN A 453 -5.43 -3.95 -32.50
C ASN A 453 -6.04 -5.28 -32.01
N GLY A 454 -7.30 -5.52 -32.39
CA GLY A 454 -8.06 -6.68 -31.91
C GLY A 454 -8.85 -6.44 -30.62
N TRP A 455 -8.74 -5.26 -30.01
CA TRP A 455 -9.64 -4.80 -28.95
C TRP A 455 -10.88 -4.15 -29.56
N SER A 456 -12.01 -4.22 -28.86
CA SER A 456 -13.27 -3.60 -29.26
C SER A 456 -13.38 -2.18 -28.73
N ASN A 457 -13.71 -1.21 -29.59
CA ASN A 457 -14.10 0.11 -29.14
C ASN A 457 -15.50 0.03 -28.50
N THR A 458 -15.61 0.44 -27.24
CA THR A 458 -16.86 0.33 -26.48
C THR A 458 -17.84 1.48 -26.77
N GLY A 459 -17.35 2.60 -27.31
CA GLY A 459 -18.08 3.86 -27.40
C GLY A 459 -18.19 4.61 -26.06
N LEU A 460 -17.68 4.05 -24.96
CA LEU A 460 -17.70 4.67 -23.63
C LEU A 460 -16.54 5.65 -23.46
N THR A 461 -16.72 6.62 -22.57
CA THR A 461 -15.70 7.58 -22.17
C THR A 461 -15.65 7.75 -20.65
N MET A 462 -14.48 8.14 -20.15
CA MET A 462 -14.26 8.57 -18.77
C MET A 462 -13.74 10.01 -18.75
N SER A 463 -13.92 10.71 -17.64
CA SER A 463 -13.36 12.07 -17.46
C SER A 463 -12.53 12.16 -16.19
N THR A 464 -11.49 12.99 -16.21
CA THR A 464 -10.55 13.18 -15.10
C THR A 464 -10.56 14.62 -14.57
N SER A 465 -10.02 14.85 -13.37
CA SER A 465 -9.98 16.15 -12.70
C SER A 465 -9.04 17.18 -13.34
N ASN A 466 -8.18 16.74 -14.26
CA ASN A 466 -7.33 17.59 -15.09
C ASN A 466 -7.91 17.83 -16.50
N ASP A 467 -9.24 17.73 -16.64
CA ASP A 467 -10.00 17.99 -17.87
C ASP A 467 -9.59 17.11 -19.07
N VAL A 468 -9.22 15.85 -18.82
CA VAL A 468 -8.94 14.87 -19.88
C VAL A 468 -10.12 13.92 -20.05
N THR A 469 -10.48 13.67 -21.31
CA THR A 469 -11.42 12.61 -21.69
C THR A 469 -10.62 11.37 -22.09
N MET A 470 -10.96 10.23 -21.50
CA MET A 470 -10.37 8.94 -21.85
C MET A 470 -11.35 8.12 -22.69
N VAL A 471 -10.90 7.56 -23.81
CA VAL A 471 -11.68 6.63 -24.65
C VAL A 471 -11.44 5.21 -24.17
N VAL A 472 -12.52 4.42 -24.07
CA VAL A 472 -12.46 3.07 -23.50
C VAL A 472 -12.55 1.99 -24.58
N TYR A 473 -11.58 1.08 -24.55
CA TYR A 473 -11.56 -0.16 -25.34
C TYR A 473 -11.69 -1.37 -24.42
N SER A 474 -12.18 -2.49 -24.92
CA SER A 474 -12.34 -3.73 -24.15
C SER A 474 -11.86 -4.97 -24.89
N LYS A 475 -11.46 -5.99 -24.12
CA LYS A 475 -11.13 -7.33 -24.62
C LYS A 475 -11.48 -8.37 -23.55
N ASN A 476 -12.13 -9.45 -23.96
CA ASN A 476 -12.33 -10.61 -23.10
C ASN A 476 -11.06 -11.47 -23.08
N VAL A 477 -10.65 -11.89 -21.89
CA VAL A 477 -9.39 -12.55 -21.61
C VAL A 477 -9.66 -13.77 -20.75
N SER A 478 -9.08 -14.91 -21.11
CA SER A 478 -9.26 -16.15 -20.35
C SER A 478 -8.38 -16.18 -19.10
N ALA A 479 -8.76 -16.93 -18.08
CA ALA A 479 -7.90 -17.16 -16.92
C ALA A 479 -6.52 -17.71 -17.36
N GLY A 480 -5.45 -17.11 -16.84
CA GLY A 480 -4.05 -17.41 -17.18
C GLY A 480 -3.55 -16.82 -18.50
N GLU A 481 -4.39 -16.17 -19.31
CA GLU A 481 -3.94 -15.51 -20.54
C GLU A 481 -3.09 -14.27 -20.21
N GLN A 482 -1.97 -14.13 -20.94
CA GLN A 482 -1.07 -13.00 -20.83
C GLN A 482 -1.40 -11.92 -21.87
N ILE A 483 -1.41 -10.67 -21.42
CA ILE A 483 -1.71 -9.50 -22.24
C ILE A 483 -0.55 -8.52 -22.14
N THR A 484 0.07 -8.24 -23.28
CA THR A 484 1.09 -7.19 -23.40
C THR A 484 0.43 -5.82 -23.54
N LEU A 485 0.79 -4.90 -22.65
CA LEU A 485 0.44 -3.49 -22.69
C LEU A 485 1.57 -2.73 -23.37
N GLY A 486 1.29 -2.09 -24.50
CA GLY A 486 2.31 -1.36 -25.28
C GLY A 486 2.48 0.10 -24.86
N ASP A 487 3.32 0.81 -25.60
CA ASP A 487 3.58 2.23 -25.37
C ASP A 487 2.35 3.14 -25.54
N ASN A 488 2.49 4.37 -25.07
CA ASN A 488 1.44 5.39 -25.13
C ASN A 488 1.44 6.20 -26.44
N THR A 489 2.17 5.75 -27.47
CA THR A 489 2.46 6.47 -28.71
C THR A 489 3.14 7.84 -28.51
N THR A 490 3.73 8.42 -29.56
CA THR A 490 4.42 9.72 -29.46
C THR A 490 3.45 10.90 -29.52
N GLY A 491 2.70 11.15 -28.44
CA GLY A 491 1.89 12.35 -28.25
C GLY A 491 2.58 13.36 -27.33
N THR A 492 2.65 14.64 -27.72
CA THR A 492 3.10 15.71 -26.79
C THR A 492 1.88 16.28 -26.06
N GLY A 493 1.97 16.43 -24.73
CA GLY A 493 0.88 17.01 -23.91
C GLY A 493 -0.27 16.06 -23.56
N VAL A 494 -0.10 14.75 -23.74
CA VAL A 494 -1.06 13.71 -23.34
C VAL A 494 -0.67 13.06 -22.00
N VAL A 495 -1.61 12.37 -21.36
CA VAL A 495 -1.36 11.54 -20.17
C VAL A 495 -1.25 10.05 -20.55
N GLY A 496 -0.79 9.21 -19.62
CA GLY A 496 -0.78 7.75 -19.77
C GLY A 496 -2.18 7.14 -19.89
N TYR A 497 -2.26 5.82 -20.10
CA TYR A 497 -3.51 5.07 -20.07
C TYR A 497 -3.69 4.31 -18.75
N THR A 498 -4.88 3.80 -18.49
CA THR A 498 -5.19 2.95 -17.33
C THR A 498 -5.85 1.66 -17.80
N VAL A 499 -5.68 0.58 -17.04
CA VAL A 499 -6.19 -0.76 -17.40
C VAL A 499 -7.07 -1.27 -16.28
N PHE A 500 -8.25 -1.79 -16.61
CA PHE A 500 -9.24 -2.25 -15.64
C PHE A 500 -9.56 -3.71 -15.92
N ALA A 501 -9.80 -4.48 -14.87
CA ALA A 501 -10.23 -5.85 -14.95
C ALA A 501 -11.57 -6.00 -14.23
N GLN A 502 -12.52 -6.61 -14.92
CA GLN A 502 -13.78 -7.05 -14.32
C GLN A 502 -14.04 -8.49 -14.71
N PRO A 503 -14.72 -9.29 -13.87
CA PRO A 503 -15.19 -10.62 -14.25
C PRO A 503 -15.92 -10.56 -15.59
N LEU A 504 -15.76 -11.61 -16.41
CA LEU A 504 -16.55 -11.70 -17.63
C LEU A 504 -18.04 -11.55 -17.33
N PRO A 505 -18.82 -11.03 -18.29
CA PRO A 505 -20.26 -10.97 -18.17
C PRO A 505 -20.83 -12.31 -17.72
N ILE A 506 -21.53 -12.32 -16.58
CA ILE A 506 -22.23 -13.52 -16.16
C ILE A 506 -23.42 -13.67 -17.10
N VAL A 507 -23.39 -14.74 -17.88
CA VAL A 507 -24.46 -15.12 -18.78
C VAL A 507 -25.17 -16.32 -18.19
N TYR A 508 -26.41 -16.13 -17.77
CA TYR A 508 -27.26 -17.23 -17.34
C TYR A 508 -28.09 -17.73 -18.51
N ASN A 509 -28.20 -19.06 -18.64
CA ASN A 509 -28.98 -19.70 -19.68
C ASN A 509 -30.07 -20.56 -19.07
N GLY A 510 -31.31 -20.18 -19.34
CA GLY A 510 -32.52 -20.97 -19.11
C GLY A 510 -33.07 -21.53 -20.42
N THR A 511 -34.27 -22.09 -20.34
CA THR A 511 -34.99 -22.63 -21.51
C THR A 511 -35.63 -21.50 -22.32
N LEU A 512 -36.31 -20.57 -21.63
CA LEU A 512 -37.07 -19.46 -22.21
C LEU A 512 -36.30 -18.14 -22.16
N VAL A 513 -35.42 -18.00 -21.17
CA VAL A 513 -34.54 -16.85 -20.95
C VAL A 513 -33.11 -17.30 -21.25
N GLN A 514 -32.65 -17.07 -22.48
CA GLN A 514 -31.28 -17.38 -22.91
C GLN A 514 -30.42 -16.12 -22.87
N ASP A 515 -29.11 -16.28 -22.79
CA ASP A 515 -28.17 -15.16 -22.81
C ASP A 515 -28.48 -14.02 -21.82
N LEU A 516 -28.99 -14.33 -20.61
CA LEU A 516 -29.27 -13.32 -19.60
C LEU A 516 -27.95 -12.68 -19.13
N ASN A 517 -27.67 -11.49 -19.64
CA ASN A 517 -26.49 -10.69 -19.38
C ASN A 517 -26.82 -9.51 -18.47
N MET A 518 -26.11 -9.42 -17.35
CA MET A 518 -26.30 -8.38 -16.35
C MET A 518 -25.55 -7.09 -16.67
N ILE A 519 -26.24 -6.02 -17.07
CA ILE A 519 -25.61 -4.70 -17.28
C ILE A 519 -25.26 -4.04 -15.93
N ASP A 520 -26.13 -4.20 -14.92
CA ASP A 520 -25.85 -3.77 -13.55
C ASP A 520 -24.82 -4.69 -12.88
N ARG A 521 -23.53 -4.46 -13.15
CA ARG A 521 -22.43 -5.29 -12.64
C ARG A 521 -22.28 -5.22 -11.12
N ALA A 522 -22.64 -4.11 -10.48
CA ALA A 522 -22.53 -3.93 -9.03
C ALA A 522 -23.37 -4.96 -8.25
N ASN A 523 -24.52 -5.35 -8.81
CA ASN A 523 -25.44 -6.30 -8.17
C ASN A 523 -25.66 -7.58 -9.00
N GLY A 524 -25.07 -7.70 -10.19
CA GLY A 524 -25.36 -8.76 -11.16
C GLY A 524 -25.05 -10.18 -10.68
N LEU A 525 -24.12 -10.36 -9.73
CA LEU A 525 -23.85 -11.65 -9.08
C LEU A 525 -25.04 -12.18 -8.26
N ASN A 526 -25.96 -11.30 -7.86
CA ASN A 526 -27.16 -11.64 -7.12
C ASN A 526 -28.38 -11.83 -8.04
N TRP A 527 -28.18 -11.77 -9.35
CA TRP A 527 -29.19 -12.15 -10.33
C TRP A 527 -29.01 -13.62 -10.73
N GLY A 528 -30.04 -14.22 -11.31
CA GLY A 528 -29.98 -15.58 -11.83
C GLY A 528 -31.28 -16.03 -12.48
N ILE A 529 -31.30 -17.29 -12.91
CA ILE A 529 -32.49 -17.94 -13.45
C ILE A 529 -32.85 -19.10 -12.52
N THR A 530 -34.10 -19.14 -12.07
CA THR A 530 -34.65 -20.25 -11.29
C THR A 530 -35.73 -20.94 -12.12
N PRO A 531 -35.61 -22.25 -12.39
CA PRO A 531 -36.70 -22.99 -12.99
C PRO A 531 -37.83 -23.15 -11.98
N ASN A 532 -39.08 -23.20 -12.45
CA ASN A 532 -40.24 -23.57 -11.65
C ASN A 532 -40.60 -22.56 -10.52
N LEU A 533 -41.04 -21.37 -10.90
CA LEU A 533 -41.61 -20.37 -9.99
C LEU A 533 -42.77 -20.94 -9.17
N ASN A 534 -42.70 -20.86 -7.84
CA ASN A 534 -43.73 -21.34 -6.93
C ASN A 534 -43.84 -20.44 -5.68
N VAL A 535 -44.88 -20.68 -4.88
CA VAL A 535 -44.93 -20.19 -3.50
C VAL A 535 -43.72 -20.74 -2.73
N GLY A 536 -43.00 -19.87 -2.03
CA GLY A 536 -41.76 -20.17 -1.33
C GLY A 536 -40.49 -19.89 -2.14
N THR A 537 -40.58 -19.65 -3.45
CA THR A 537 -39.41 -19.26 -4.27
C THR A 537 -38.82 -17.94 -3.76
N ALA A 538 -37.50 -17.88 -3.65
CA ALA A 538 -36.76 -16.69 -3.26
C ALA A 538 -36.88 -15.59 -4.32
N ILE A 539 -37.17 -14.37 -3.89
CA ILE A 539 -37.48 -13.26 -4.79
C ILE A 539 -36.19 -12.66 -5.35
N TYR A 540 -35.18 -12.47 -4.51
CA TYR A 540 -33.92 -11.84 -4.87
C TYR A 540 -32.72 -12.68 -4.44
N GLY A 541 -31.58 -12.55 -5.12
CA GLY A 541 -30.34 -13.21 -4.70
C GLY A 541 -29.65 -12.51 -3.52
N ASP A 542 -30.00 -11.25 -3.24
CA ASP A 542 -29.40 -10.43 -2.18
C ASP A 542 -30.31 -10.22 -0.96
N ARG A 543 -31.48 -10.88 -0.89
CA ARG A 543 -32.44 -10.81 0.23
C ARG A 543 -33.09 -12.17 0.47
N ASP A 544 -33.60 -12.37 1.68
CA ASP A 544 -34.25 -13.62 2.13
C ASP A 544 -35.79 -13.62 1.94
N PHE A 545 -36.33 -12.71 1.13
CA PHE A 545 -37.76 -12.65 0.86
C PHE A 545 -38.21 -13.77 -0.08
N THR A 546 -39.42 -14.28 0.13
CA THR A 546 -40.03 -15.36 -0.68
C THR A 546 -41.43 -14.98 -1.13
N PHE A 547 -41.90 -15.59 -2.23
CA PHE A 547 -43.29 -15.44 -2.66
C PHE A 547 -44.24 -16.18 -1.71
N THR A 548 -45.28 -15.50 -1.24
CA THR A 548 -46.37 -16.08 -0.43
C THR A 548 -47.62 -16.38 -1.26
N ALA A 549 -47.78 -15.75 -2.42
CA ALA A 549 -48.81 -16.06 -3.40
C ALA A 549 -48.32 -15.76 -4.82
N VAL A 550 -48.54 -16.71 -5.73
CA VAL A 550 -48.21 -16.62 -7.17
C VAL A 550 -49.46 -17.01 -7.98
N PRO A 551 -49.85 -16.26 -9.03
CA PRO A 551 -50.96 -16.63 -9.90
C PRO A 551 -50.76 -18.01 -10.55
N ASP A 552 -51.83 -18.78 -10.71
CA ASP A 552 -51.79 -20.13 -11.32
C ASP A 552 -51.11 -20.14 -12.69
N ALA A 553 -51.27 -19.07 -13.47
CA ALA A 553 -50.66 -18.93 -14.80
C ALA A 553 -49.12 -18.83 -14.77
N LEU A 554 -48.53 -18.51 -13.62
CA LEU A 554 -47.09 -18.35 -13.44
C LEU A 554 -46.47 -19.47 -12.58
N ILE A 555 -47.27 -20.37 -12.05
CA ILE A 555 -46.75 -21.57 -11.37
C ILE A 555 -45.98 -22.41 -12.38
N GLY A 556 -44.71 -22.70 -12.09
CA GLY A 556 -43.83 -23.43 -13.00
C GLY A 556 -43.08 -22.56 -14.01
N ALA A 557 -43.33 -21.24 -14.04
CA ALA A 557 -42.65 -20.33 -14.96
C ALA A 557 -41.14 -20.30 -14.74
N GLU A 558 -40.39 -19.95 -15.79
CA GLU A 558 -38.97 -19.68 -15.65
C GLU A 558 -38.78 -18.27 -15.08
N TYR A 559 -38.14 -18.17 -13.92
CA TYR A 559 -38.08 -16.96 -13.13
C TYR A 559 -36.70 -16.32 -13.23
N ILE A 560 -36.66 -15.02 -13.57
CA ILE A 560 -35.46 -14.21 -13.45
C ILE A 560 -35.41 -13.68 -12.02
N GLN A 561 -34.56 -14.29 -11.22
CA GLN A 561 -34.24 -13.80 -9.88
C GLN A 561 -33.41 -12.54 -10.02
N THR A 562 -33.95 -11.40 -9.58
CA THR A 562 -33.27 -10.10 -9.65
C THR A 562 -32.50 -9.83 -8.35
N ALA A 563 -31.71 -8.75 -8.29
CA ALA A 563 -31.20 -8.21 -7.02
C ALA A 563 -32.11 -7.07 -6.53
N CYS A 564 -32.42 -7.03 -5.24
CA CYS A 564 -33.21 -5.97 -4.64
C CYS A 564 -32.46 -4.62 -4.69
N ASP A 565 -31.14 -4.62 -4.56
CA ASP A 565 -30.31 -3.41 -4.57
C ASP A 565 -30.08 -2.83 -5.98
N SER A 566 -30.39 -3.57 -7.05
CA SER A 566 -30.44 -3.02 -8.41
C SER A 566 -31.44 -1.88 -8.59
N LYS A 567 -32.34 -1.64 -7.62
CA LYS A 567 -33.22 -0.45 -7.59
C LYS A 567 -32.45 0.88 -7.51
N TYR A 568 -31.17 0.86 -7.13
CA TYR A 568 -30.32 2.05 -7.08
C TYR A 568 -29.61 2.34 -8.41
N SER A 569 -29.63 1.38 -9.35
CA SER A 569 -29.03 1.49 -10.67
C SER A 569 -30.01 2.12 -11.67
N THR A 570 -29.48 2.79 -12.70
CA THR A 570 -30.26 3.53 -13.71
C THR A 570 -29.94 3.05 -15.12
N GLY A 571 -30.91 3.13 -16.04
CA GLY A 571 -30.76 2.63 -17.42
C GLY A 571 -31.14 1.16 -17.55
N ASP A 572 -30.59 0.48 -18.56
CA ASP A 572 -30.81 -0.97 -18.72
C ASP A 572 -30.00 -1.73 -17.67
N LEU A 573 -30.66 -2.63 -16.94
CA LEU A 573 -30.06 -3.41 -15.85
C LEU A 573 -29.65 -4.81 -16.32
N ALA A 574 -30.37 -5.38 -17.28
CA ALA A 574 -30.05 -6.66 -17.89
C ALA A 574 -30.61 -6.76 -19.32
N THR A 575 -30.06 -7.68 -20.10
CA THR A 575 -30.61 -8.10 -21.40
C THR A 575 -30.69 -9.61 -21.47
N PHE A 576 -31.65 -10.17 -22.20
CA PHE A 576 -31.66 -11.60 -22.51
C PHE A 576 -32.26 -11.84 -23.91
N THR A 577 -32.02 -13.02 -24.46
CA THR A 577 -32.62 -13.51 -25.71
C THR A 577 -33.77 -14.46 -25.39
N ALA A 578 -34.95 -14.21 -25.96
CA ALA A 578 -36.08 -15.14 -25.82
C ALA A 578 -35.76 -16.49 -26.49
N GLY A 579 -35.78 -17.58 -25.74
CA GLY A 579 -35.47 -18.93 -26.25
C GLY A 579 -36.58 -19.54 -27.11
N ASP A 580 -37.82 -19.05 -26.95
CA ASP A 580 -39.01 -19.43 -27.72
C ASP A 580 -39.97 -18.22 -27.80
N ASP A 581 -41.14 -18.39 -28.42
CA ASP A 581 -42.22 -17.41 -28.32
C ASP A 581 -42.75 -17.39 -26.88
N ILE A 582 -42.51 -16.28 -26.18
CA ILE A 582 -42.81 -16.13 -24.75
C ILE A 582 -43.81 -15.02 -24.45
N VAL A 583 -44.46 -15.13 -23.30
CA VAL A 583 -45.03 -14.00 -22.56
C VAL A 583 -44.11 -13.73 -21.37
N LEU A 584 -43.51 -12.54 -21.32
CA LEU A 584 -42.73 -12.10 -20.17
C LEU A 584 -43.64 -11.28 -19.26
N TYR A 585 -43.67 -11.65 -17.98
CA TYR A 585 -44.37 -10.96 -16.91
C TYR A 585 -43.36 -10.22 -16.03
N VAL A 586 -43.56 -8.91 -15.83
CA VAL A 586 -42.76 -8.08 -14.92
C VAL A 586 -43.64 -7.65 -13.76
N GLY A 587 -43.25 -8.02 -12.54
CA GLY A 587 -43.91 -7.63 -11.30
C GLY A 587 -43.29 -6.36 -10.73
N VAL A 588 -44.05 -5.27 -10.70
CA VAL A 588 -43.62 -3.98 -10.15
C VAL A 588 -44.28 -3.77 -8.78
N ASP A 589 -43.49 -3.32 -7.80
CA ASP A 589 -43.98 -3.01 -6.46
C ASP A 589 -45.20 -2.08 -6.53
N SER A 590 -46.33 -2.53 -5.98
CA SER A 590 -47.63 -1.84 -6.08
C SER A 590 -47.65 -0.44 -5.44
N ARG A 591 -46.63 -0.09 -4.66
CA ARG A 591 -46.46 1.22 -4.03
C ARG A 591 -45.92 2.29 -4.97
N ILE A 592 -45.38 1.90 -6.13
CA ILE A 592 -44.80 2.83 -7.11
C ILE A 592 -45.52 2.75 -8.46
N ALA A 593 -45.30 3.77 -9.30
CA ALA A 593 -45.76 3.74 -10.68
C ALA A 593 -44.88 2.79 -11.51
N ALA A 594 -45.45 2.19 -12.56
CA ALA A 594 -44.69 1.37 -13.50
C ALA A 594 -43.53 2.17 -14.13
N PRO A 595 -42.31 1.61 -14.19
CA PRO A 595 -41.18 2.22 -14.88
C PRO A 595 -41.49 2.57 -16.33
N ALA A 596 -40.85 3.62 -16.85
CA ALA A 596 -41.14 4.15 -18.18
C ALA A 596 -40.90 3.13 -19.31
N TRP A 597 -39.94 2.20 -19.14
CA TRP A 597 -39.62 1.16 -20.12
C TRP A 597 -40.72 0.08 -20.25
N LEU A 598 -41.67 0.02 -19.31
CA LEU A 598 -42.88 -0.81 -19.41
C LEU A 598 -44.02 -0.12 -20.18
N SER A 599 -43.79 1.07 -20.75
CA SER A 599 -44.78 1.72 -21.60
C SER A 599 -45.19 0.82 -22.77
N GLY A 600 -46.50 0.57 -22.89
CA GLY A 600 -47.06 -0.32 -23.93
C GLY A 600 -47.17 -1.79 -23.53
N TRP A 601 -46.76 -2.17 -22.31
CA TRP A 601 -47.03 -3.48 -21.74
C TRP A 601 -48.47 -3.56 -21.20
N GLU A 602 -49.06 -4.75 -21.24
CA GLU A 602 -50.41 -4.98 -20.74
C GLU A 602 -50.42 -5.07 -19.21
N ASN A 603 -51.23 -4.27 -18.53
CA ASN A 603 -51.50 -4.48 -17.11
C ASN A 603 -52.51 -5.64 -16.96
N THR A 604 -52.05 -6.76 -16.42
CA THR A 604 -52.82 -8.02 -16.38
C THR A 604 -53.86 -8.07 -15.26
N ALA A 605 -53.85 -7.09 -14.34
CA ALA A 605 -54.57 -7.11 -13.06
C ALA A 605 -54.22 -8.29 -12.12
N LEU A 606 -53.24 -9.13 -12.48
CA LEU A 606 -52.70 -10.17 -11.61
C LEU A 606 -51.71 -9.58 -10.62
N THR A 607 -51.59 -10.23 -9.46
CA THR A 607 -50.67 -9.82 -8.39
C THR A 607 -49.88 -10.99 -7.83
N MET A 608 -48.64 -10.73 -7.39
CA MET A 608 -47.86 -11.64 -6.52
C MET A 608 -47.68 -11.02 -5.14
N SER A 609 -47.72 -11.83 -4.08
CA SER A 609 -47.48 -11.37 -2.70
C SER A 609 -46.21 -11.98 -2.14
N THR A 610 -45.57 -11.28 -1.21
CA THR A 610 -44.25 -11.62 -0.68
C THR A 610 -44.27 -11.81 0.85
N SER A 611 -43.21 -12.39 1.41
CA SER A 611 -43.07 -12.63 2.85
C SER A 611 -42.78 -11.36 3.66
N ASN A 612 -42.47 -10.24 3.00
CA ASN A 612 -42.23 -8.93 3.60
C ASN A 612 -43.39 -7.94 3.36
N ASP A 613 -44.61 -8.46 3.17
CA ASP A 613 -45.85 -7.69 3.01
C ASP A 613 -45.84 -6.71 1.81
N VAL A 614 -45.13 -7.06 0.73
CA VAL A 614 -45.18 -6.34 -0.54
C VAL A 614 -46.07 -7.08 -1.53
N THR A 615 -46.78 -6.33 -2.35
CA THR A 615 -47.55 -6.85 -3.48
C THR A 615 -46.98 -6.30 -4.77
N PHE A 616 -46.75 -7.17 -5.75
CA PHE A 616 -46.36 -6.81 -7.11
C PHE A 616 -47.58 -6.76 -8.03
N ASN A 617 -47.72 -5.70 -8.83
CA ASN A 617 -48.64 -5.63 -9.96
C ASN A 617 -47.94 -6.16 -11.22
N LEU A 618 -48.59 -7.09 -11.93
CA LEU A 618 -47.97 -7.77 -13.08
C LEU A 618 -48.32 -7.12 -14.42
N TYR A 619 -47.27 -6.82 -15.17
CA TYR A 619 -47.32 -6.34 -16.55
C TYR A 619 -46.80 -7.40 -17.50
N ALA A 620 -47.45 -7.59 -18.65
CA ALA A 620 -47.09 -8.64 -19.60
C ALA A 620 -46.82 -8.10 -21.01
N LYS A 621 -45.87 -8.72 -21.72
CA LYS A 621 -45.63 -8.48 -23.14
C LYS A 621 -45.13 -9.76 -23.82
N ARG A 622 -45.51 -9.92 -25.09
CA ARG A 622 -45.06 -11.03 -25.94
C ARG A 622 -43.74 -10.68 -26.62
N PHE A 623 -42.86 -11.67 -26.72
CA PHE A 623 -41.61 -11.60 -27.46
C PHE A 623 -41.47 -12.87 -28.32
N SER A 624 -40.93 -12.72 -29.52
CA SER A 624 -40.71 -13.86 -30.41
C SER A 624 -39.39 -14.56 -30.09
N ALA A 625 -39.30 -15.85 -30.42
CA ALA A 625 -38.05 -16.60 -30.33
C ALA A 625 -36.88 -15.87 -31.02
N GLY A 626 -35.76 -15.73 -30.32
CA GLY A 626 -34.56 -15.01 -30.76
C GLY A 626 -34.59 -13.49 -30.57
N GLU A 627 -35.70 -12.91 -30.07
CA GLU A 627 -35.78 -11.48 -29.79
C GLU A 627 -34.99 -11.11 -28.53
N THR A 628 -34.17 -10.05 -28.61
CA THR A 628 -33.46 -9.50 -27.45
C THR A 628 -34.37 -8.59 -26.65
N VAL A 629 -34.46 -8.84 -25.34
CA VAL A 629 -35.27 -8.10 -24.38
C VAL A 629 -34.35 -7.36 -23.41
N ALA A 630 -34.56 -6.05 -23.25
CA ALA A 630 -33.90 -5.25 -22.22
C ALA A 630 -34.81 -5.08 -21.01
N LEU A 631 -34.23 -5.24 -19.81
CA LEU A 631 -34.88 -5.01 -18.53
C LEU A 631 -34.33 -3.71 -17.94
N GLY A 632 -35.14 -2.66 -17.95
CA GLY A 632 -34.74 -1.32 -17.52
C GLY A 632 -34.70 -1.14 -15.99
N ASP A 633 -34.45 0.09 -15.55
CA ASP A 633 -34.41 0.45 -14.13
C ASP A 633 -35.77 0.38 -13.42
N ASN A 634 -35.74 0.49 -12.08
CA ASN A 634 -36.93 0.42 -11.25
C ASN A 634 -37.74 1.74 -11.22
N GLY A 635 -37.30 2.80 -11.92
CA GLY A 635 -37.88 4.14 -11.92
C GLY A 635 -37.74 4.94 -10.62
N THR A 636 -37.65 4.29 -9.45
CA THR A 636 -37.35 4.91 -8.15
C THR A 636 -36.77 3.88 -7.17
N SER A 637 -36.06 4.36 -6.15
CA SER A 637 -35.44 3.55 -5.09
C SER A 637 -36.06 3.78 -3.70
N ALA A 638 -36.92 4.79 -3.55
CA ALA A 638 -37.43 5.25 -2.26
C ALA A 638 -38.72 4.50 -1.86
N SER A 639 -38.72 3.91 -0.67
CA SER A 639 -39.88 3.20 -0.08
C SER A 639 -40.43 2.04 -0.91
N CYS A 640 -39.61 1.44 -1.78
CA CYS A 640 -39.96 0.32 -2.64
C CYS A 640 -38.87 -0.76 -2.63
N ILE A 641 -39.20 -1.93 -3.20
CA ILE A 641 -38.25 -2.97 -3.59
C ILE A 641 -38.13 -3.01 -5.13
N ASN A 642 -37.12 -3.73 -5.65
CA ASN A 642 -36.90 -3.83 -7.09
C ASN A 642 -38.00 -4.68 -7.77
N TYR A 643 -38.15 -4.61 -9.09
CA TYR A 643 -39.07 -5.47 -9.82
C TYR A 643 -38.58 -6.93 -9.89
N VAL A 644 -39.49 -7.80 -10.35
CA VAL A 644 -39.25 -9.23 -10.62
C VAL A 644 -39.70 -9.57 -12.03
N ALA A 645 -39.18 -10.64 -12.64
CA ALA A 645 -39.60 -11.06 -13.98
C ALA A 645 -39.74 -12.58 -14.11
N ALA A 646 -40.76 -13.04 -14.85
CA ALA A 646 -41.01 -14.46 -15.12
C ALA A 646 -41.48 -14.68 -16.56
N ALA A 647 -40.96 -15.70 -17.24
CA ALA A 647 -41.30 -16.05 -18.61
C ALA A 647 -42.12 -17.33 -18.67
N THR A 648 -43.15 -17.32 -19.53
CA THR A 648 -43.94 -18.50 -19.89
C THR A 648 -44.00 -18.63 -21.40
N LEU A 649 -44.27 -19.83 -21.93
CA LEU A 649 -44.59 -19.99 -23.34
C LEU A 649 -45.88 -19.24 -23.69
N VAL A 650 -45.98 -18.76 -24.94
CA VAL A 650 -47.26 -18.25 -25.47
C VAL A 650 -48.29 -19.41 -25.47
N PRO A 651 -49.48 -19.24 -24.86
CA PRO A 651 -50.49 -20.28 -24.86
C PRO A 651 -50.88 -20.70 -26.28
N VAL A 652 -50.80 -22.01 -26.57
CA VAL A 652 -51.29 -22.55 -27.85
C VAL A 652 -52.82 -22.44 -27.87
N GLU A 653 -53.37 -21.61 -28.75
CA GLU A 653 -54.81 -21.53 -28.97
C GLU A 653 -55.33 -22.88 -29.49
N THR A 654 -55.85 -23.70 -28.58
CA THR A 654 -56.47 -24.97 -28.96
C THR A 654 -57.87 -24.66 -29.49
N THR A 655 -58.00 -24.55 -30.81
CA THR A 655 -59.31 -24.40 -31.46
C THR A 655 -60.07 -25.71 -31.28
N THR A 656 -60.94 -25.77 -30.27
CA THR A 656 -61.72 -26.98 -29.97
C THR A 656 -62.87 -27.10 -30.98
N THR A 657 -62.69 -27.91 -32.03
CA THR A 657 -63.82 -28.33 -32.88
C THR A 657 -64.44 -29.57 -32.24
N THR A 658 -65.59 -29.41 -31.59
CA THR A 658 -66.32 -30.52 -30.94
C THR A 658 -66.87 -31.47 -32.00
N THR A 659 -66.30 -32.68 -32.11
CA THR A 659 -66.94 -33.81 -32.81
C THR A 659 -67.08 -34.96 -31.83
N THR A 660 -68.31 -35.30 -31.48
CA THR A 660 -68.67 -36.42 -30.61
C THR A 660 -68.50 -37.73 -31.37
N THR A 661 -67.50 -38.54 -31.01
CA THR A 661 -67.44 -39.95 -31.43
C THR A 661 -66.97 -40.83 -30.28
N THR A 662 -67.85 -41.73 -29.87
CA THR A 662 -67.65 -42.86 -28.96
C THR A 662 -66.67 -43.87 -29.59
N THR A 663 -65.55 -44.23 -28.96
CA THR A 663 -64.91 -45.55 -29.15
C THR A 663 -63.93 -45.92 -28.02
N THR A 664 -64.29 -47.02 -27.34
CA THR A 664 -63.51 -48.21 -26.97
C THR A 664 -61.98 -48.16 -26.81
N THR A 665 -61.56 -48.58 -25.63
CA THR A 665 -60.22 -49.04 -25.22
C THR A 665 -59.54 -49.89 -26.29
N THR A 666 -58.38 -49.45 -26.77
CA THR A 666 -57.37 -50.32 -27.38
C THR A 666 -56.01 -49.86 -26.88
N THR A 667 -55.36 -50.73 -26.12
CA THR A 667 -53.97 -50.59 -25.69
C THR A 667 -53.07 -50.72 -26.92
N THR A 668 -52.44 -49.62 -27.32
CA THR A 668 -51.37 -49.63 -28.33
C THR A 668 -50.10 -49.13 -27.66
N THR A 669 -49.14 -50.03 -27.53
CA THR A 669 -47.78 -49.78 -27.09
C THR A 669 -47.09 -48.82 -28.06
N THR A 670 -46.78 -47.61 -27.61
CA THR A 670 -45.85 -46.71 -28.30
C THR A 670 -44.46 -46.93 -27.70
N THR A 671 -43.60 -47.57 -28.48
CA THR A 671 -42.17 -47.67 -28.20
C THR A 671 -41.55 -46.30 -28.44
N THR A 672 -41.14 -45.62 -27.37
CA THR A 672 -40.25 -44.46 -27.47
C THR A 672 -38.82 -45.00 -27.52
N GLU A 673 -38.22 -45.00 -28.70
CA GLU A 673 -36.76 -45.03 -28.82
C GLU A 673 -36.22 -43.70 -28.28
N THR A 674 -35.70 -43.71 -27.06
CA THR A 674 -34.79 -42.68 -26.59
C THR A 674 -33.39 -43.18 -26.87
N THR A 675 -32.77 -42.61 -27.91
CA THR A 675 -31.33 -42.63 -28.07
C THR A 675 -30.68 -42.05 -26.81
N THR A 676 -30.04 -42.90 -26.02
CA THR A 676 -29.10 -42.49 -24.98
C THR A 676 -27.89 -41.85 -25.65
N VAL A 677 -27.83 -40.52 -25.64
CA VAL A 677 -26.56 -39.81 -25.79
C VAL A 677 -25.77 -40.10 -24.52
N PRO A 678 -24.51 -40.56 -24.58
CA PRO A 678 -23.74 -40.80 -23.37
C PRO A 678 -23.47 -39.46 -22.69
N PHE A 679 -24.05 -39.25 -21.51
CA PHE A 679 -23.63 -38.17 -20.63
C PHE A 679 -22.21 -38.46 -20.15
N THR A 680 -21.31 -37.50 -20.31
CA THR A 680 -19.95 -37.58 -19.74
C THR A 680 -20.03 -37.47 -18.23
N LYS A 681 -19.58 -38.50 -17.50
CA LYS A 681 -19.49 -38.51 -16.03
C LYS A 681 -18.68 -37.30 -15.56
N LEU A 682 -19.34 -36.35 -14.89
CA LEU A 682 -18.70 -35.26 -14.18
C LEU A 682 -18.47 -35.72 -12.74
N ARG A 683 -17.26 -36.23 -12.46
CA ARG A 683 -16.92 -36.82 -11.15
C ARG A 683 -17.21 -35.81 -10.03
N GLY A 684 -18.14 -36.16 -9.15
CA GLY A 684 -18.49 -35.42 -7.94
C GLY A 684 -19.68 -34.48 -8.04
N ASP A 685 -20.29 -34.31 -9.23
CA ASP A 685 -21.52 -33.52 -9.41
C ASP A 685 -22.76 -34.38 -9.11
N VAL A 686 -23.05 -34.56 -7.82
CA VAL A 686 -24.11 -35.45 -7.31
C VAL A 686 -25.49 -34.88 -7.57
N ASN A 687 -25.64 -33.55 -7.56
CA ASN A 687 -26.92 -32.90 -7.77
C ASN A 687 -27.23 -32.60 -9.27
N CYS A 688 -26.26 -32.84 -10.17
CA CYS A 688 -26.33 -32.60 -11.62
C CYS A 688 -26.53 -31.12 -11.99
N ASP A 689 -25.98 -30.19 -11.20
CA ASP A 689 -26.00 -28.74 -11.45
C ASP A 689 -24.84 -28.28 -12.34
N GLY A 690 -23.96 -29.19 -12.75
CA GLY A 690 -22.80 -28.91 -13.60
C GLY A 690 -21.56 -28.45 -12.83
N TYR A 691 -21.61 -28.39 -11.51
CA TYR A 691 -20.50 -28.01 -10.64
C TYR A 691 -20.25 -29.06 -9.55
N VAL A 692 -18.99 -29.20 -9.15
CA VAL A 692 -18.62 -29.99 -7.97
C VAL A 692 -18.46 -29.03 -6.82
N LYS A 693 -19.36 -29.06 -5.83
CA LYS A 693 -19.37 -28.18 -4.65
C LYS A 693 -19.57 -29.00 -3.37
N ILE A 694 -19.42 -28.33 -2.22
CA ILE A 694 -19.72 -28.96 -0.92
C ILE A 694 -21.17 -29.43 -0.83
N GLY A 695 -22.08 -28.81 -1.59
CA GLY A 695 -23.47 -29.22 -1.70
C GLY A 695 -23.64 -30.66 -2.19
N ASP A 696 -22.78 -31.12 -3.09
CA ASP A 696 -22.80 -32.48 -3.64
C ASP A 696 -22.37 -33.52 -2.59
N VAL A 697 -21.35 -33.19 -1.81
CA VAL A 697 -20.90 -34.00 -0.66
C VAL A 697 -22.00 -34.09 0.40
N ILE A 698 -22.70 -32.99 0.66
CA ILE A 698 -23.81 -32.95 1.61
C ILE A 698 -24.97 -33.81 1.09
N LEU A 699 -25.33 -33.68 -0.19
CA LEU A 699 -26.41 -34.46 -0.80
C LEU A 699 -26.10 -35.96 -0.79
N LEU A 700 -24.86 -36.35 -1.14
CA LEU A 700 -24.40 -37.73 -1.09
C LEU A 700 -24.44 -38.31 0.33
N ASN A 701 -23.95 -37.57 1.32
CA ASN A 701 -23.97 -38.01 2.71
C ASN A 701 -25.39 -38.12 3.27
N ARG A 702 -26.34 -37.30 2.79
CA ARG A 702 -27.76 -37.44 3.15
C ARG A 702 -28.38 -38.69 2.56
N VAL A 703 -28.06 -39.04 1.31
CA VAL A 703 -28.48 -40.31 0.70
C VAL A 703 -27.88 -41.51 1.45
N LEU A 704 -26.58 -41.46 1.78
CA LEU A 704 -25.90 -42.49 2.57
C LEU A 704 -26.45 -42.65 4.00
N ALA A 705 -27.05 -41.59 4.54
CA ALA A 705 -27.73 -41.59 5.83
C ALA A 705 -29.22 -42.02 5.75
N GLU A 706 -29.68 -42.52 4.60
CA GLU A 706 -31.07 -42.93 4.34
C GLU A 706 -32.11 -41.81 4.53
N ASP A 707 -31.72 -40.54 4.29
CA ASP A 707 -32.64 -39.41 4.35
C ASP A 707 -33.61 -39.43 3.16
N THR A 708 -34.87 -39.78 3.43
CA THR A 708 -35.94 -39.87 2.43
C THR A 708 -36.25 -38.57 1.68
N ALA A 709 -35.78 -37.41 2.16
CA ALA A 709 -35.91 -36.13 1.49
C ALA A 709 -34.76 -35.83 0.50
N ALA A 710 -33.66 -36.59 0.54
CA ALA A 710 -32.54 -36.47 -0.39
C ALA A 710 -32.79 -37.34 -1.62
N VAL A 711 -33.15 -36.71 -2.74
CA VAL A 711 -33.39 -37.40 -4.01
C VAL A 711 -32.22 -37.11 -4.95
N VAL A 712 -31.56 -38.17 -5.42
CA VAL A 712 -30.48 -38.10 -6.42
C VAL A 712 -30.95 -38.83 -7.68
N THR A 713 -30.66 -38.27 -8.84
CA THR A 713 -31.00 -38.87 -10.14
C THR A 713 -30.09 -40.05 -10.45
N ASP A 714 -30.46 -40.91 -11.41
CA ASP A 714 -29.57 -41.98 -11.87
C ASP A 714 -28.20 -41.45 -12.35
N GLN A 715 -28.18 -40.26 -12.98
CA GLN A 715 -26.95 -39.59 -13.38
C GLN A 715 -26.15 -39.05 -12.20
N GLY A 716 -26.81 -38.51 -11.17
CA GLY A 716 -26.18 -38.08 -9.94
C GLY A 716 -25.52 -39.24 -9.20
N MET A 717 -26.12 -40.45 -9.24
CA MET A 717 -25.52 -41.67 -8.71
C MET A 717 -24.28 -42.10 -9.51
N ILE A 718 -24.28 -41.94 -10.83
CA ILE A 718 -23.11 -42.20 -11.69
C ILE A 718 -21.98 -41.20 -11.40
N ASN A 719 -22.31 -39.93 -11.19
CA ASN A 719 -21.36 -38.86 -10.87
C ASN A 719 -20.79 -39.00 -9.45
N ALA A 720 -21.58 -39.51 -8.50
CA ALA A 720 -21.19 -39.70 -7.11
C ALA A 720 -20.07 -40.74 -6.93
N GLU A 721 -20.00 -41.76 -7.78
CA GLU A 721 -18.98 -42.83 -7.70
C GLU A 721 -17.60 -42.28 -8.09
N CYS A 722 -16.83 -41.83 -7.09
CA CYS A 722 -15.58 -41.10 -7.28
C CYS A 722 -14.36 -41.82 -6.69
N ASP A 723 -14.52 -42.91 -5.93
CA ASP A 723 -13.40 -43.62 -5.31
C ASP A 723 -12.81 -44.77 -6.16
N ASP A 724 -13.29 -44.93 -7.41
CA ASP A 724 -12.95 -46.00 -8.36
C ASP A 724 -13.24 -47.44 -7.84
N VAL A 725 -14.05 -47.57 -6.79
CA VAL A 725 -14.60 -48.83 -6.29
C VAL A 725 -16.09 -48.90 -6.65
N ALA A 726 -16.54 -50.08 -7.09
CA ALA A 726 -17.92 -50.24 -7.51
C ALA A 726 -18.90 -50.11 -6.33
N GLY A 727 -19.78 -49.11 -6.40
CA GLY A 727 -20.87 -48.87 -5.45
C GLY A 727 -20.63 -47.69 -4.50
N ILE A 728 -21.70 -46.98 -4.17
CA ILE A 728 -21.64 -45.72 -3.41
C ILE A 728 -21.42 -45.94 -1.90
N THR A 729 -20.35 -45.37 -1.37
CA THR A 729 -19.97 -45.42 0.06
C THR A 729 -19.53 -44.06 0.60
N SER A 730 -19.17 -43.99 1.88
CA SER A 730 -18.57 -42.78 2.46
C SER A 730 -17.23 -42.41 1.83
N ASP A 731 -16.52 -43.36 1.23
CA ASP A 731 -15.21 -43.12 0.61
C ASP A 731 -15.35 -42.29 -0.68
N ASP A 732 -16.48 -42.40 -1.40
CA ASP A 732 -16.85 -41.49 -2.49
C ASP A 732 -17.02 -40.05 -2.03
N SER A 733 -17.66 -39.84 -0.86
CA SER A 733 -17.79 -38.50 -0.29
C SER A 733 -16.43 -37.89 0.06
N VAL A 734 -15.47 -38.72 0.49
CA VAL A 734 -14.09 -38.29 0.74
C VAL A 734 -13.37 -37.99 -0.58
N ALA A 735 -13.56 -38.78 -1.63
CA ALA A 735 -13.00 -38.53 -2.95
C ALA A 735 -13.50 -37.19 -3.54
N ILE A 736 -14.79 -36.88 -3.39
CA ILE A 736 -15.35 -35.58 -3.81
C ILE A 736 -14.75 -34.43 -2.98
N LEU A 737 -14.55 -34.61 -1.67
CA LEU A 737 -13.86 -33.59 -0.85
C LEU A 737 -12.41 -33.35 -1.27
N ARG A 738 -11.71 -34.38 -1.76
CA ARG A 738 -10.34 -34.25 -2.28
C ARG A 738 -10.31 -33.54 -3.63
N ILE A 739 -11.29 -33.80 -4.50
CA ILE A 739 -11.52 -33.04 -5.74
C ILE A 739 -11.74 -31.55 -5.41
N LEU A 740 -12.57 -31.24 -4.42
CA LEU A 740 -12.82 -29.86 -3.96
C LEU A 740 -11.59 -29.17 -3.36
N ALA A 741 -10.73 -29.94 -2.71
CA ALA A 741 -9.49 -29.44 -2.10
C ALA A 741 -8.29 -29.42 -3.07
N ASN A 742 -8.50 -29.79 -4.34
CA ASN A 742 -7.44 -29.89 -5.36
C ASN A 742 -6.31 -30.86 -4.97
N LEU A 743 -6.66 -31.98 -4.32
CA LEU A 743 -5.71 -32.96 -3.77
C LEU A 743 -5.58 -34.25 -4.60
N ASP A 744 -6.37 -34.42 -5.65
CA ASP A 744 -6.44 -35.62 -6.51
C ASP A 744 -6.30 -35.30 -8.00
#